data_AF-A0AAV3EHW9-F1
#
_entry.id   AF-A0AAV3EHW9-F1
#
_cell.length_a   1.000
_cell.length_b   1.000
_cell.length_c   1.000
_cell.angle_alpha   90.00
_cell.angle_beta   90.00
_cell.angle_gamma   90.00
#
_symmetry.space_group_name_H-M   'P 1'
#
loop_
_entity.id
_entity.type
_entity.pdbx_description
1 polymer ?
#
loop_
_entity_poly.entity_id
_entity_poly.type
_entity_poly.pdbx_seq_one_letter_code
_entity_poly.pdbx_strand_id
1 'polypeptide(L)'
;MKIVKRISCIFLMMLFIFCFEYTVSQAINFVNTDYIHEFKQDINNLLDDNIDTYFTLPDFTNYLEFKLENHSGVSGIELVFDDTEFDYKYKIYSSNDGYTYNEVALDREIIDSNTEVAYVDIKDIYVRLRVLSSNSEDYVHIKDINFFNKDGNRISNVEIEKDEPVINEYKFQMEDVYYKDAINGLISRTLGKEYVNFFDLSLLPDDKGKDYFVIYTENDKVILKGNNINSISVALNYYFEHYLEQTFERFGNSKIKVTLPLPQIEGVIEKSIDMKYRYNYNYVAYGYTMAYWTFDEWEREIDWMALNGFNMALNLVGHEEVVRRFLKEFGFSFFEIVNYLTSPIYLPWQFMGNISAVGGELTPKWFEDRAKLSIDIQKRMLEVGIEPIHQMFIGYFPYKENSGVNVINGGYWSKIKGPDRLDFNNNNVEFISSVYYEKQRELLGKSKYFAGDLFHEGANLYGYDAGELSNRVLSLLKNNTGEDSVWIIQSWAHNPSSESIENLNKDNILILDLHSQLNTRWKGISKFNYMSWDNKEFDNSNWIFGILNNFGGRNGLYGHSNHLLRQFYDAKYNSDYLSGIANTSEGVGFNNFIDELSTELIFSDEVNMDEFVKRYLKNRYGKSDRDLLVAFNILLDTVYNPVTDIYHEGASESVINARPSLGINSASKWGTIHKNYDSRKLERVIEIYISKYDEFKDNEGYIIDLIDIASEVIINLASEYYQIIQEYYNNGNIKYLQLISKKFLNLILLQANILSYNDKKSLQKIINKLDALDYDDYFKDTLKYNKKMILTTWYDKLVSEDGGLRDYANTDFYDIVGTLYYNRWKRFFDEISSNELKGFYDDYRFDVKWINDDDSLNFNKSDKSLNSLMDLLLVEIGIYRNNFSFLGDLIYSINDLF
;
A
#
# COMPACT_ATOMS: atom_id res chain seq x y z
N MET A 1 -68.72 -35.67 -5.15
CA MET A 1 -68.04 -34.54 -4.47
C MET A 1 -66.59 -34.82 -4.05
N LYS A 2 -66.25 -35.93 -3.37
CA LYS A 2 -64.84 -36.23 -2.99
C LYS A 2 -63.89 -36.50 -4.18
N ILE A 3 -64.39 -37.08 -5.27
CA ILE A 3 -63.59 -37.35 -6.49
C ILE A 3 -63.30 -36.06 -7.27
N VAL A 4 -64.28 -35.14 -7.35
CA VAL A 4 -64.11 -33.83 -8.00
C VAL A 4 -63.08 -32.97 -7.25
N LYS A 5 -63.08 -32.99 -5.91
CA LYS A 5 -62.04 -32.30 -5.12
C LYS A 5 -60.63 -32.87 -5.32
N ARG A 6 -60.49 -34.20 -5.51
CA ARG A 6 -59.18 -34.82 -5.78
C ARG A 6 -58.65 -34.48 -7.17
N ILE A 7 -59.52 -34.44 -8.17
CA ILE A 7 -59.13 -34.05 -9.53
C ILE A 7 -58.76 -32.57 -9.59
N SER A 8 -59.50 -31.70 -8.91
CA SER A 8 -59.15 -30.27 -8.81
C SER A 8 -57.84 -30.03 -8.07
N CYS A 9 -57.52 -30.79 -7.01
CA CYS A 9 -56.22 -30.68 -6.33
C CYS A 9 -55.05 -31.17 -7.19
N ILE A 10 -55.22 -32.24 -7.97
CA ILE A 10 -54.17 -32.73 -8.87
C ILE A 10 -53.95 -31.75 -10.03
N PHE A 11 -55.02 -31.15 -10.56
CA PHE A 11 -54.92 -30.13 -11.61
C PHE A 11 -54.28 -28.84 -11.10
N LEU A 12 -54.57 -28.42 -9.86
CA LEU A 12 -53.88 -27.30 -9.21
C LEU A 12 -52.42 -27.62 -8.89
N MET A 13 -52.08 -28.86 -8.53
CA MET A 13 -50.68 -29.27 -8.29
C MET A 13 -49.89 -29.34 -9.60
N MET A 14 -50.50 -29.81 -10.70
CA MET A 14 -49.88 -29.77 -12.02
C MET A 14 -49.76 -28.34 -12.56
N LEU A 15 -50.72 -27.45 -12.31
CA LEU A 15 -50.55 -26.02 -12.61
C LEU A 15 -49.49 -25.37 -11.72
N PHE A 16 -49.32 -25.80 -10.47
CA PHE A 16 -48.24 -25.30 -9.60
C PHE A 16 -46.86 -25.76 -10.07
N ILE A 17 -46.75 -26.98 -10.61
CA ILE A 17 -45.51 -27.50 -11.21
C ILE A 17 -45.24 -26.84 -12.57
N PHE A 18 -46.25 -26.66 -13.42
CA PHE A 18 -46.10 -25.96 -14.72
C PHE A 18 -45.91 -24.44 -14.58
N CYS A 19 -46.36 -23.80 -13.50
CA CYS A 19 -46.10 -22.37 -13.24
C CYS A 19 -44.76 -22.11 -12.52
N PHE A 20 -44.10 -23.14 -11.97
CA PHE A 20 -42.73 -23.05 -11.42
C PHE A 20 -41.67 -23.74 -12.29
N GLU A 21 -42.06 -24.38 -13.40
CA GLU A 21 -41.18 -24.74 -14.52
C GLU A 21 -41.02 -23.60 -15.54
N TYR A 22 -41.44 -22.37 -15.20
CA TYR A 22 -40.58 -21.24 -15.54
C TYR A 22 -39.42 -21.30 -14.55
N THR A 23 -38.45 -22.16 -14.88
CA THR A 23 -37.07 -21.88 -14.56
C THR A 23 -36.87 -20.39 -14.76
N VAL A 24 -36.46 -19.71 -13.68
CA VAL A 24 -35.57 -18.58 -13.83
C VAL A 24 -34.48 -19.12 -14.76
N SER A 25 -34.58 -18.80 -16.05
CA SER A 25 -33.44 -18.89 -16.93
C SER A 25 -32.42 -18.06 -16.21
N GLN A 26 -31.41 -18.70 -15.63
CA GLN A 26 -30.20 -17.99 -15.27
C GLN A 26 -29.89 -17.10 -16.47
N ALA A 27 -29.68 -15.80 -16.21
CA ALA A 27 -29.23 -14.91 -17.26
C ALA A 27 -27.93 -15.53 -17.79
N ILE A 28 -28.00 -16.06 -19.01
CA ILE A 28 -26.82 -16.54 -19.71
C ILE A 28 -26.04 -15.27 -20.02
N ASN A 29 -24.96 -15.02 -19.27
CA ASN A 29 -24.19 -13.80 -19.41
C ASN A 29 -23.27 -13.95 -20.63
N PHE A 30 -23.64 -13.28 -21.72
CA PHE A 30 -22.82 -13.15 -22.93
C PHE A 30 -21.70 -12.11 -22.78
N VAL A 31 -21.76 -11.31 -21.72
CA VAL A 31 -20.81 -10.24 -21.40
C VAL A 31 -20.47 -10.29 -19.91
N ASN A 32 -19.22 -10.01 -19.54
CA ASN A 32 -18.78 -9.91 -18.14
C ASN A 32 -18.14 -8.55 -17.80
N THR A 33 -18.16 -8.16 -16.52
CA THR A 33 -17.62 -6.89 -15.98
C THR A 33 -17.00 -7.10 -14.59
N ASP A 34 -16.03 -6.26 -14.23
CA ASP A 34 -15.34 -6.23 -12.91
C ASP A 34 -16.15 -5.60 -11.75
N TYR A 35 -17.42 -5.23 -11.96
CA TYR A 35 -18.12 -4.32 -11.06
C TYR A 35 -18.57 -4.92 -9.73
N ILE A 36 -18.30 -4.18 -8.65
CA ILE A 36 -18.51 -4.61 -7.26
C ILE A 36 -19.86 -4.21 -6.64
N HIS A 37 -20.63 -3.31 -7.27
CA HIS A 37 -21.95 -2.91 -6.75
C HIS A 37 -23.07 -3.60 -7.53
N GLU A 38 -24.21 -3.90 -6.90
CA GLU A 38 -25.29 -4.62 -7.58
C GLU A 38 -25.88 -3.82 -8.76
N PHE A 39 -25.77 -4.36 -9.98
CA PHE A 39 -26.47 -3.82 -11.15
C PHE A 39 -27.97 -4.16 -11.12
N LYS A 40 -28.78 -3.18 -11.51
CA LYS A 40 -30.20 -3.38 -11.83
C LYS A 40 -30.49 -3.38 -13.34
N GLN A 41 -29.47 -3.23 -14.18
CA GLN A 41 -29.60 -3.18 -15.64
C GLN A 41 -29.17 -4.51 -16.25
N ASP A 42 -29.84 -4.90 -17.33
CA ASP A 42 -29.55 -6.13 -18.07
C ASP A 42 -28.37 -5.89 -19.00
N ILE A 43 -27.27 -6.62 -18.80
CA ILE A 43 -26.07 -6.51 -19.64
C ILE A 43 -26.33 -6.95 -21.09
N ASN A 44 -27.39 -7.73 -21.33
CA ASN A 44 -27.81 -8.12 -22.67
C ASN A 44 -28.32 -6.95 -23.52
N ASN A 45 -28.62 -5.80 -22.91
CA ASN A 45 -28.92 -4.57 -23.66
C ASN A 45 -27.74 -4.14 -24.56
N LEU A 46 -26.51 -4.61 -24.31
CA LEU A 46 -25.36 -4.34 -25.18
C LEU A 46 -25.43 -5.04 -26.54
N LEU A 47 -26.31 -6.04 -26.69
CA LEU A 47 -26.29 -7.00 -27.80
C LEU A 47 -27.68 -7.20 -28.43
N ASP A 48 -28.66 -6.35 -28.10
CA ASP A 48 -30.07 -6.54 -28.48
C ASP A 48 -30.48 -5.80 -29.77
N ASP A 49 -29.53 -5.14 -30.44
CA ASP A 49 -29.75 -4.29 -31.64
C ASP A 49 -30.78 -3.17 -31.41
N ASN A 50 -31.02 -2.76 -30.16
CA ASN A 50 -32.04 -1.80 -29.81
C ASN A 50 -31.43 -0.51 -29.26
N ILE A 51 -31.36 0.51 -30.10
CA ILE A 51 -30.83 1.83 -29.73
C ILE A 51 -31.69 2.62 -28.71
N ASP A 52 -32.87 2.10 -28.34
CA ASP A 52 -33.71 2.64 -27.26
C ASP A 52 -33.36 2.05 -25.88
N THR A 53 -32.56 0.97 -25.84
CA THR A 53 -31.99 0.39 -24.62
C THR A 53 -30.50 0.74 -24.52
N TYR A 54 -29.95 0.56 -23.33
CA TYR A 54 -28.53 0.80 -23.05
C TYR A 54 -28.08 0.00 -21.83
N PHE A 55 -26.78 -0.19 -21.75
CA PHE A 55 -26.07 -0.63 -20.56
C PHE A 55 -25.23 0.53 -20.03
N THR A 56 -25.28 0.73 -18.71
CA THR A 56 -24.47 1.73 -18.01
C THR A 56 -23.25 1.05 -17.41
N LEU A 57 -22.06 1.36 -17.92
CA LEU A 57 -20.83 1.10 -17.18
C LEU A 57 -20.66 2.23 -16.15
N PRO A 58 -20.68 1.96 -14.85
CA PRO A 58 -20.85 2.97 -13.80
C PRO A 58 -19.61 3.82 -13.55
N ASP A 59 -18.44 3.33 -13.94
CA ASP A 59 -17.16 4.02 -13.83
C ASP A 59 -16.11 3.41 -14.80
N PHE A 60 -14.91 4.00 -14.80
CA PHE A 60 -13.78 3.66 -15.69
C PHE A 60 -12.81 2.62 -15.10
N THR A 61 -13.12 2.04 -13.95
CA THR A 61 -12.33 0.97 -13.34
C THR A 61 -12.63 -0.39 -13.96
N ASN A 62 -13.78 -0.52 -14.65
CA ASN A 62 -14.32 -1.75 -15.20
C ASN A 62 -13.90 -2.02 -16.66
N TYR A 63 -14.14 -3.26 -17.11
CA TYR A 63 -14.09 -3.66 -18.51
C TYR A 63 -15.39 -4.38 -18.92
N LEU A 64 -15.56 -4.55 -20.22
CA LEU A 64 -16.54 -5.46 -20.82
C LEU A 64 -15.79 -6.57 -21.54
N GLU A 65 -16.14 -7.82 -21.26
CA GLU A 65 -15.57 -8.99 -21.92
C GLU A 65 -16.63 -9.71 -22.74
N PHE A 66 -16.25 -10.14 -23.94
CA PHE A 66 -17.10 -10.86 -24.89
C PHE A 66 -16.41 -12.15 -25.30
N LYS A 67 -17.19 -13.21 -25.49
CA LYS A 67 -16.75 -14.44 -26.17
C LYS A 67 -17.48 -14.56 -27.49
N LEU A 68 -16.73 -14.63 -28.58
CA LEU A 68 -17.24 -14.68 -29.94
C LEU A 68 -17.40 -16.13 -30.40
N GLU A 69 -18.44 -16.41 -31.18
CA GLU A 69 -18.56 -17.68 -31.90
C GLU A 69 -17.36 -17.84 -32.85
N ASN A 70 -16.91 -19.08 -33.07
CA ASN A 70 -15.78 -19.38 -33.95
C ASN A 70 -15.83 -18.60 -35.27
N HIS A 71 -14.89 -17.68 -35.44
CA HIS A 71 -14.87 -16.74 -36.57
C HIS A 71 -13.58 -16.86 -37.39
N SER A 72 -13.62 -16.37 -38.63
CA SER A 72 -12.44 -16.26 -39.51
C SER A 72 -11.58 -15.02 -39.23
N GLY A 73 -12.06 -14.12 -38.37
CA GLY A 73 -11.37 -12.90 -37.92
C GLY A 73 -12.35 -11.74 -37.75
N VAL A 74 -12.16 -10.93 -36.71
CA VAL A 74 -12.86 -9.65 -36.52
C VAL A 74 -12.06 -8.56 -37.22
N SER A 75 -12.71 -7.77 -38.06
CA SER A 75 -12.12 -6.63 -38.76
C SER A 75 -12.71 -5.27 -38.36
N GLY A 76 -13.86 -5.26 -37.69
CA GLY A 76 -14.51 -4.04 -37.22
C GLY A 76 -15.33 -4.31 -35.96
N ILE A 77 -15.30 -3.36 -35.04
CA ILE A 77 -16.14 -3.32 -33.85
C ILE A 77 -16.89 -1.99 -33.88
N GLU A 78 -18.19 -2.06 -34.08
CA GLU A 78 -19.08 -0.89 -34.02
C GLU A 78 -19.52 -0.71 -32.57
N LEU A 79 -19.32 0.51 -32.05
CA LEU A 79 -19.68 0.93 -30.72
C LEU A 79 -20.71 2.05 -30.82
N VAL A 80 -21.90 1.80 -30.28
CA VAL A 80 -22.98 2.79 -30.25
C VAL A 80 -23.08 3.35 -28.84
N PHE A 81 -22.81 4.64 -28.67
CA PHE A 81 -22.91 5.36 -27.39
C PHE A 81 -24.10 6.34 -27.40
N ASP A 82 -24.31 7.04 -26.28
CA ASP A 82 -25.29 8.14 -26.20
C ASP A 82 -24.88 9.38 -27.01
N ASP A 83 -23.57 9.69 -27.03
CA ASP A 83 -22.94 10.79 -27.78
C ASP A 83 -21.47 10.39 -28.08
N THR A 84 -21.06 10.37 -29.35
CA THR A 84 -19.76 9.88 -29.84
C THR A 84 -18.89 10.93 -30.49
N GLU A 85 -19.28 12.21 -30.55
CA GLU A 85 -18.41 13.23 -31.17
C GLU A 85 -17.26 13.61 -30.20
N PHE A 86 -16.37 12.63 -29.93
CA PHE A 86 -15.13 12.65 -29.14
C PHE A 86 -15.26 12.54 -27.62
N ASP A 87 -16.31 11.91 -27.11
CA ASP A 87 -16.50 11.82 -25.67
C ASP A 87 -15.64 10.72 -25.00
N TYR A 88 -15.62 9.51 -25.56
CA TYR A 88 -15.05 8.33 -24.89
C TYR A 88 -13.65 7.94 -25.41
N LYS A 89 -12.70 7.76 -24.48
CA LYS A 89 -11.43 7.05 -24.74
C LYS A 89 -11.55 5.60 -24.27
N TYR A 90 -10.99 4.66 -25.01
CA TYR A 90 -11.05 3.23 -24.66
C TYR A 90 -9.87 2.45 -25.26
N LYS A 91 -9.62 1.24 -24.77
CA LYS A 91 -8.67 0.26 -25.34
C LYS A 91 -9.38 -1.06 -25.61
N ILE A 92 -8.89 -1.80 -26.61
CA ILE A 92 -9.38 -3.13 -26.97
C ILE A 92 -8.26 -4.14 -26.78
N TYR A 93 -8.58 -5.29 -26.21
CA TYR A 93 -7.66 -6.39 -26.01
C TYR A 93 -8.28 -7.68 -26.53
N SER A 94 -7.47 -8.65 -26.93
CA SER A 94 -7.96 -9.96 -27.37
C SER A 94 -7.20 -11.12 -26.72
N SER A 95 -7.88 -12.26 -26.60
CA SER A 95 -7.35 -13.45 -25.96
C SER A 95 -7.92 -14.74 -26.54
N ASN A 96 -7.10 -15.79 -26.62
CA ASN A 96 -7.55 -17.13 -27.02
C ASN A 96 -8.01 -17.98 -25.82
N ASP A 97 -7.41 -17.75 -24.64
CA ASP A 97 -7.61 -18.58 -23.45
C ASP A 97 -8.56 -17.94 -22.43
N GLY A 98 -8.87 -16.65 -22.59
CA GLY A 98 -9.71 -15.89 -21.67
C GLY A 98 -8.98 -15.40 -20.41
N TYR A 99 -7.64 -15.51 -20.36
CA TYR A 99 -6.81 -15.09 -19.22
C TYR A 99 -5.59 -14.26 -19.60
N THR A 100 -5.09 -14.41 -20.82
CA THR A 100 -3.92 -13.69 -21.36
C THR A 100 -4.39 -12.74 -22.46
N TYR A 101 -4.38 -11.43 -22.22
CA TYR A 101 -4.96 -10.44 -23.13
C TYR A 101 -3.91 -9.46 -23.66
N ASN A 102 -3.75 -9.42 -24.98
CA ASN A 102 -2.84 -8.49 -25.65
C ASN A 102 -3.61 -7.30 -26.21
N GLU A 103 -3.00 -6.12 -26.19
CA GLU A 103 -3.62 -4.92 -26.72
C GLU A 103 -3.76 -5.03 -28.25
N VAL A 104 -4.92 -4.63 -28.76
CA VAL A 104 -5.25 -4.66 -30.18
C VAL A 104 -5.07 -3.25 -30.74
N ALA A 105 -4.16 -3.11 -31.70
CA ALA A 105 -4.07 -1.89 -32.49
C ALA A 105 -5.37 -1.66 -33.27
N LEU A 106 -5.86 -0.43 -33.25
CA LEU A 106 -7.13 -0.06 -33.86
C LEU A 106 -7.03 1.30 -34.56
N ASP A 107 -7.78 1.44 -35.64
CA ASP A 107 -8.08 2.72 -36.30
C ASP A 107 -9.56 3.06 -36.08
N ARG A 108 -9.87 4.31 -35.75
CA ARG A 108 -11.25 4.73 -35.42
C ARG A 108 -11.85 5.57 -36.54
N GLU A 109 -13.11 5.31 -36.86
CA GLU A 109 -13.93 6.14 -37.73
C GLU A 109 -15.25 6.49 -37.02
N ILE A 110 -15.50 7.78 -36.80
CA ILE A 110 -16.79 8.26 -36.29
C ILE A 110 -17.76 8.32 -37.47
N ILE A 111 -18.81 7.52 -37.40
CA ILE A 111 -19.80 7.40 -38.47
C ILE A 111 -20.86 8.50 -38.35
N ASP A 112 -21.34 8.73 -37.13
CA ASP A 112 -22.30 9.78 -36.78
C ASP A 112 -22.15 10.21 -35.31
N SER A 113 -23.12 10.97 -34.79
CA SER A 113 -23.10 11.51 -33.42
C SER A 113 -23.22 10.46 -32.33
N ASN A 114 -23.55 9.21 -32.66
CA ASN A 114 -23.74 8.15 -31.67
C ASN A 114 -22.95 6.87 -32.01
N THR A 115 -22.37 6.76 -33.20
CA THR A 115 -21.76 5.52 -33.71
C THR A 115 -20.30 5.73 -34.10
N GLU A 116 -19.43 4.86 -33.58
CA GLU A 116 -18.02 4.78 -33.93
C GLU A 116 -17.66 3.35 -34.36
N VAL A 117 -16.80 3.19 -35.37
CA VAL A 117 -16.25 1.89 -35.77
C VAL A 117 -14.75 1.86 -35.48
N ALA A 118 -14.33 0.88 -34.67
CA ALA A 118 -12.94 0.52 -34.46
C ALA A 118 -12.53 -0.60 -35.44
N TYR A 119 -11.71 -0.27 -36.42
CA TYR A 119 -11.12 -1.24 -37.33
C TYR A 119 -9.95 -1.97 -36.66
N VAL A 120 -9.99 -3.30 -36.66
CA VAL A 120 -9.08 -4.19 -35.91
C VAL A 120 -8.64 -5.39 -36.76
N ASP A 121 -7.68 -6.19 -36.29
CA ASP A 121 -7.34 -7.51 -36.88
C ASP A 121 -7.25 -8.55 -35.77
N ILE A 122 -8.41 -9.01 -35.27
CA ILE A 122 -8.49 -9.97 -34.16
C ILE A 122 -8.78 -11.36 -34.70
N LYS A 123 -7.97 -12.34 -34.30
CA LYS A 123 -8.21 -13.77 -34.59
C LYS A 123 -8.63 -14.56 -33.35
N ASP A 124 -8.48 -13.96 -32.19
CA ASP A 124 -8.79 -14.61 -30.93
C ASP A 124 -10.28 -14.54 -30.63
N ILE A 125 -10.76 -15.47 -29.81
CA ILE A 125 -12.20 -15.67 -29.54
C ILE A 125 -12.74 -14.84 -28.38
N TYR A 126 -11.87 -14.29 -27.52
CA TYR A 126 -12.27 -13.35 -26.47
C TYR A 126 -11.82 -11.94 -26.83
N VAL A 127 -12.70 -10.97 -26.57
CA VAL A 127 -12.41 -9.53 -26.73
C VAL A 127 -12.75 -8.82 -25.43
N ARG A 128 -11.84 -7.96 -24.95
CA ARG A 128 -12.07 -7.04 -23.84
C ARG A 128 -12.10 -5.61 -24.35
N LEU A 129 -13.10 -4.84 -23.93
CA LEU A 129 -13.19 -3.40 -24.11
C LEU A 129 -13.04 -2.73 -22.75
N ARG A 130 -12.06 -1.84 -22.62
CA ARG A 130 -11.88 -1.02 -21.41
C ARG A 130 -12.10 0.44 -21.76
N VAL A 131 -13.11 1.07 -21.18
CA VAL A 131 -13.35 2.51 -21.35
C VAL A 131 -12.54 3.27 -20.31
N LEU A 132 -11.70 4.18 -20.78
CA LEU A 132 -10.68 4.88 -20.00
C LEU A 132 -11.17 6.23 -19.46
N SER A 133 -11.99 6.97 -20.20
CA SER A 133 -12.54 8.25 -19.73
C SER A 133 -13.69 8.72 -20.62
N SER A 134 -14.50 9.65 -20.09
CA SER A 134 -15.50 10.46 -20.81
C SER A 134 -15.25 11.96 -20.54
N ASN A 135 -15.63 12.83 -21.48
CA ASN A 135 -15.67 14.28 -21.27
C ASN A 135 -16.97 14.76 -20.62
N SER A 136 -18.09 14.08 -20.86
CA SER A 136 -19.43 14.51 -20.48
C SER A 136 -19.93 13.89 -19.17
N GLU A 137 -19.59 12.63 -18.88
CA GLU A 137 -20.14 11.85 -17.77
C GLU A 137 -19.09 11.09 -16.96
N ASP A 138 -19.46 10.59 -15.78
CA ASP A 138 -18.60 9.72 -14.93
C ASP A 138 -18.89 8.23 -15.11
N TYR A 139 -19.88 7.92 -15.93
CA TYR A 139 -20.30 6.60 -16.34
C TYR A 139 -20.30 6.54 -17.88
N VAL A 140 -20.44 5.34 -18.45
CA VAL A 140 -20.49 5.10 -19.88
C VAL A 140 -21.85 4.53 -20.21
N HIS A 141 -22.61 5.21 -21.07
CA HIS A 141 -23.79 4.63 -21.68
C HIS A 141 -23.41 4.03 -23.03
N ILE A 142 -23.56 2.70 -23.12
CA ILE A 142 -23.34 1.96 -24.35
C ILE A 142 -24.68 1.37 -24.77
N LYS A 143 -25.15 1.74 -25.95
CA LYS A 143 -26.42 1.29 -26.52
C LYS A 143 -26.29 -0.06 -27.18
N ASP A 144 -25.22 -0.28 -27.93
CA ASP A 144 -25.01 -1.52 -28.68
C ASP A 144 -23.52 -1.71 -29.02
N ILE A 145 -23.09 -2.97 -29.15
CA ILE A 145 -21.74 -3.36 -29.58
C ILE A 145 -21.83 -4.49 -30.61
N ASN A 146 -21.29 -4.25 -31.81
CA ASN A 146 -21.36 -5.18 -32.92
C ASN A 146 -19.98 -5.55 -33.46
N PHE A 147 -19.72 -6.85 -33.60
CA PHE A 147 -18.47 -7.40 -34.14
C PHE A 147 -18.65 -7.83 -35.60
N PHE A 148 -17.76 -7.44 -36.50
CA PHE A 148 -17.86 -7.74 -37.93
C PHE A 148 -16.60 -8.40 -38.48
N ASN A 149 -16.76 -9.31 -39.44
CA ASN A 149 -15.67 -9.86 -40.22
C ASN A 149 -15.37 -9.04 -41.49
N LYS A 150 -14.32 -9.42 -42.23
CA LYS A 150 -13.84 -8.68 -43.44
C LYS A 150 -14.87 -8.58 -44.57
N ASP A 151 -15.88 -9.46 -44.57
CA ASP A 151 -16.96 -9.45 -45.55
C ASP A 151 -18.15 -8.58 -45.09
N GLY A 152 -18.05 -7.94 -43.92
CA GLY A 152 -19.12 -7.13 -43.31
C GLY A 152 -20.20 -7.96 -42.61
N ASN A 153 -19.99 -9.26 -42.41
CA ASN A 153 -20.95 -10.10 -41.69
C ASN A 153 -20.74 -9.97 -40.17
N ARG A 154 -21.83 -9.84 -39.43
CA ARG A 154 -21.83 -9.79 -37.97
C ARG A 154 -21.42 -11.14 -37.37
N ILE A 155 -20.64 -11.11 -36.30
CA ILE A 155 -20.19 -12.27 -35.52
C ILE A 155 -21.02 -12.33 -34.24
N SER A 156 -21.59 -13.50 -33.96
CA SER A 156 -22.41 -13.73 -32.77
C SER A 156 -21.56 -13.83 -31.50
N ASN A 157 -22.09 -13.36 -30.38
CA ASN A 157 -21.56 -13.64 -29.05
C ASN A 157 -22.12 -14.96 -28.51
N VAL A 158 -21.35 -15.63 -27.64
CA VAL A 158 -21.73 -16.85 -26.94
C VAL A 158 -21.44 -16.72 -25.44
N GLU A 159 -22.03 -17.60 -24.64
CA GLU A 159 -21.84 -17.60 -23.18
C GLU A 159 -20.35 -17.70 -22.82
N ILE A 160 -19.92 -16.89 -21.85
CA ILE A 160 -18.54 -16.87 -21.37
C ILE A 160 -18.32 -18.08 -20.46
N GLU A 161 -17.87 -19.17 -21.06
CA GLU A 161 -17.30 -20.32 -20.37
C GLU A 161 -15.79 -20.38 -20.61
N LYS A 162 -14.99 -20.19 -19.56
CA LYS A 162 -13.52 -20.29 -19.61
C LYS A 162 -13.07 -21.66 -19.12
N ASP A 163 -12.11 -22.26 -19.84
CA ASP A 163 -11.47 -23.48 -19.39
C ASP A 163 -10.63 -23.24 -18.13
N GLU A 164 -10.38 -24.29 -17.34
CA GLU A 164 -9.45 -24.20 -16.22
C GLU A 164 -8.01 -24.05 -16.74
N PRO A 165 -7.28 -23.00 -16.34
CA PRO A 165 -5.91 -22.81 -16.78
C PRO A 165 -4.97 -23.82 -16.12
N VAL A 166 -3.86 -24.13 -16.80
CA VAL A 166 -2.77 -24.91 -16.21
C VAL A 166 -1.90 -23.98 -15.36
N ILE A 167 -1.84 -24.24 -14.06
CA ILE A 167 -1.01 -23.50 -13.10
C ILE A 167 -0.10 -24.50 -12.39
N ASN A 168 1.21 -24.26 -12.43
CA ASN A 168 2.19 -25.06 -11.73
C ASN A 168 2.12 -24.81 -10.22
N GLU A 169 1.85 -25.86 -9.45
CA GLU A 169 1.82 -25.77 -8.00
C GLU A 169 3.22 -25.98 -7.40
N TYR A 170 3.74 -24.92 -6.79
CA TYR A 170 4.97 -24.97 -6.02
C TYR A 170 4.69 -25.34 -4.56
N LYS A 171 5.60 -26.10 -3.95
CA LYS A 171 5.53 -26.49 -2.54
C LYS A 171 6.79 -26.04 -1.81
N PHE A 172 6.63 -25.60 -0.57
CA PHE A 172 7.73 -25.24 0.28
C PHE A 172 8.63 -26.45 0.54
N GLN A 173 9.92 -26.27 0.29
CA GLN A 173 10.96 -27.23 0.64
C GLN A 173 12.18 -26.45 1.07
N MET A 174 12.67 -26.69 2.28
CA MET A 174 13.86 -26.05 2.82
C MET A 174 14.88 -27.13 3.19
N GLU A 175 16.14 -26.89 2.82
CA GLU A 175 17.27 -27.72 3.21
C GLU A 175 17.85 -27.21 4.54
N ASP A 176 18.61 -28.05 5.24
CA ASP A 176 19.29 -27.64 6.47
C ASP A 176 20.31 -26.53 6.14
N VAL A 177 20.10 -25.34 6.72
CA VAL A 177 21.00 -24.20 6.52
C VAL A 177 22.02 -24.17 7.65
N TYR A 178 23.31 -24.28 7.30
CA TYR A 178 24.37 -24.05 8.26
C TYR A 178 24.49 -22.55 8.55
N TYR A 179 24.35 -22.15 9.82
CA TYR A 179 24.28 -20.74 10.22
C TYR A 179 25.43 -19.87 9.69
N LYS A 180 26.64 -20.44 9.54
CA LYS A 180 27.77 -19.68 9.00
C LYS A 180 27.58 -19.30 7.54
N ASP A 181 26.93 -20.15 6.75
CA ASP A 181 26.71 -19.87 5.32
C ASP A 181 25.70 -18.73 5.16
N ALA A 182 24.64 -18.71 5.98
CA ALA A 182 23.67 -17.61 6.01
C ALA A 182 24.32 -16.26 6.36
N ILE A 183 25.14 -16.22 7.42
CA ILE A 183 25.84 -15.00 7.85
C ILE A 183 26.96 -14.60 6.87
N ASN A 184 27.70 -15.57 6.29
CA ASN A 184 28.70 -15.27 5.27
C ASN A 184 28.05 -14.69 3.99
N GLY A 185 26.85 -15.16 3.64
CA GLY A 185 26.02 -14.58 2.59
C GLY A 185 25.63 -13.13 2.90
N LEU A 186 25.17 -12.88 4.14
CA LEU A 186 24.86 -11.53 4.63
C LEU A 186 26.08 -10.59 4.56
N ILE A 187 27.25 -11.03 5.03
CA ILE A 187 28.52 -10.28 4.91
C ILE A 187 28.87 -10.01 3.44
N SER A 188 28.68 -11.00 2.56
CA SER A 188 29.00 -10.86 1.14
C SER A 188 28.12 -9.81 0.43
N ARG A 189 26.83 -9.76 0.76
CA ARG A 189 25.89 -8.79 0.19
C ARG A 189 26.07 -7.39 0.79
N THR A 190 26.36 -7.29 2.08
CA THR A 190 26.47 -6.00 2.80
C THR A 190 27.84 -5.34 2.70
N LEU A 191 28.93 -6.11 2.72
CA LEU A 191 30.32 -5.62 2.64
C LEU A 191 31.00 -6.02 1.33
N GLY A 192 30.89 -7.30 0.94
CA GLY A 192 31.64 -7.89 -0.16
C GLY A 192 32.19 -9.27 0.18
N LYS A 193 32.29 -10.15 -0.81
CA LYS A 193 32.69 -11.56 -0.62
C LYS A 193 34.13 -11.69 -0.10
N GLU A 194 34.99 -10.77 -0.49
CA GLU A 194 36.38 -10.66 -0.08
C GLU A 194 36.56 -10.39 1.43
N TYR A 195 35.53 -9.83 2.09
CA TYR A 195 35.60 -9.48 3.50
C TYR A 195 35.16 -10.60 4.45
N VAL A 196 34.55 -11.68 3.93
CA VAL A 196 34.08 -12.81 4.73
C VAL A 196 35.18 -13.38 5.63
N ASN A 197 36.41 -13.50 5.12
CA ASN A 197 37.53 -14.09 5.86
C ASN A 197 38.06 -13.22 7.02
N PHE A 198 37.58 -11.98 7.17
CA PHE A 198 37.92 -11.10 8.28
C PHE A 198 37.00 -11.29 9.50
N PHE A 199 35.96 -12.12 9.36
CA PHE A 199 35.03 -12.43 10.43
C PHE A 199 35.11 -13.91 10.82
N ASP A 200 35.06 -14.20 12.12
CA ASP A 200 34.89 -15.57 12.63
C ASP A 200 33.59 -15.66 13.44
N LEU A 201 32.77 -16.66 13.11
CA LEU A 201 31.40 -16.81 13.59
C LEU A 201 31.29 -17.98 14.57
N SER A 202 30.52 -17.83 15.66
CA SER A 202 30.21 -18.93 16.58
C SER A 202 28.87 -18.74 17.31
N LEU A 203 28.16 -19.84 17.56
CA LEU A 203 26.97 -19.82 18.42
C LEU A 203 27.36 -19.82 19.91
N LEU A 204 26.55 -19.15 20.71
CA LEU A 204 26.57 -19.16 22.17
C LEU A 204 25.45 -20.07 22.70
N PRO A 205 25.51 -20.52 23.97
CA PRO A 205 24.40 -21.22 24.60
C PRO A 205 23.14 -20.35 24.66
N ASP A 206 21.97 -20.99 24.56
CA ASP A 206 20.67 -20.33 24.80
C ASP A 206 20.26 -20.50 26.27
N ASP A 207 21.00 -19.87 27.19
CA ASP A 207 20.89 -20.09 28.64
C ASP A 207 20.46 -18.86 29.45
N LYS A 208 20.28 -17.70 28.80
CA LYS A 208 19.96 -16.43 29.46
C LYS A 208 18.48 -16.04 29.42
N GLY A 209 17.65 -16.81 28.73
CA GLY A 209 16.21 -16.53 28.55
C GLY A 209 15.91 -15.30 27.69
N LYS A 210 16.94 -14.71 27.05
CA LYS A 210 16.87 -13.58 26.14
C LYS A 210 18.00 -13.65 25.12
N ASP A 211 17.81 -12.97 24.00
CA ASP A 211 18.81 -12.91 22.95
C ASP A 211 20.00 -12.06 23.38
N TYR A 212 21.19 -12.47 22.97
CA TYR A 212 22.42 -11.76 23.29
C TYR A 212 23.54 -12.09 22.31
N PHE A 213 24.47 -11.15 22.20
CA PHE A 213 25.65 -11.30 21.35
C PHE A 213 26.94 -10.86 22.05
N VAL A 214 28.06 -11.33 21.52
CA VAL A 214 29.41 -11.00 21.96
C VAL A 214 30.26 -10.66 20.74
N ILE A 215 30.95 -9.52 20.79
CA ILE A 215 31.94 -9.12 19.77
C ILE A 215 33.28 -8.76 20.41
N TYR A 216 34.35 -9.15 19.73
CA TYR A 216 35.74 -8.79 20.08
C TYR A 216 36.65 -9.01 18.88
N THR A 217 37.92 -8.63 18.99
CA THR A 217 38.92 -8.90 17.95
C THR A 217 39.99 -9.86 18.45
N GLU A 218 40.31 -10.87 17.65
CA GLU A 218 41.35 -11.87 17.92
C GLU A 218 42.06 -12.24 16.62
N ASN A 219 43.39 -12.24 16.62
CA ASN A 219 44.23 -12.57 15.45
C ASN A 219 43.83 -11.80 14.18
N ASP A 220 43.67 -10.47 14.28
CA ASP A 220 43.26 -9.55 13.21
C ASP A 220 41.87 -9.82 12.59
N LYS A 221 41.03 -10.64 13.25
CA LYS A 221 39.66 -10.93 12.83
C LYS A 221 38.63 -10.44 13.84
N VAL A 222 37.49 -9.97 13.32
CA VAL A 222 36.33 -9.62 14.13
C VAL A 222 35.57 -10.91 14.47
N ILE A 223 35.48 -11.23 15.75
CA ILE A 223 34.76 -12.40 16.24
C ILE A 223 33.33 -11.98 16.54
N LEU A 224 32.37 -12.65 15.92
CA LEU A 224 30.93 -12.42 16.10
C LEU A 224 30.30 -13.67 16.71
N LYS A 225 29.68 -13.52 17.89
CA LYS A 225 28.98 -14.61 18.55
C LYS A 225 27.58 -14.20 18.98
N GLY A 226 26.63 -15.12 18.91
CA GLY A 226 25.25 -14.91 19.37
C GLY A 226 24.57 -16.22 19.77
N ASN A 227 23.55 -16.18 20.62
CA ASN A 227 22.80 -17.39 21.01
C ASN A 227 21.99 -17.99 19.85
N ASN A 228 21.71 -17.19 18.81
CA ASN A 228 21.08 -17.62 17.56
C ASN A 228 21.63 -16.84 16.35
N ILE A 229 21.16 -17.20 15.15
CA ILE A 229 21.61 -16.60 13.89
C ILE A 229 21.30 -15.09 13.85
N ASN A 230 20.09 -14.70 14.26
CA ASN A 230 19.67 -13.30 14.28
C ASN A 230 20.59 -12.45 15.17
N SER A 231 20.97 -12.94 16.34
CA SER A 231 21.90 -12.26 17.25
C SER A 231 23.30 -12.08 16.65
N ILE A 232 23.76 -12.99 15.78
CA ILE A 232 25.01 -12.80 15.03
C ILE A 232 24.85 -11.70 13.97
N SER A 233 23.70 -11.61 13.30
CA SER A 233 23.40 -10.50 12.38
C SER A 233 23.38 -9.15 13.11
N VAL A 234 22.80 -9.07 14.30
CA VAL A 234 22.83 -7.87 15.14
C VAL A 234 24.25 -7.52 15.57
N ALA A 235 25.06 -8.51 15.94
CA ALA A 235 26.48 -8.32 16.27
C ALA A 235 27.27 -7.72 15.09
N LEU A 236 26.97 -8.16 13.87
CA LEU A 236 27.53 -7.61 12.65
C LEU A 236 27.11 -6.16 12.44
N ASN A 237 25.83 -5.84 12.63
CA ASN A 237 25.34 -4.47 12.50
C ASN A 237 25.92 -3.53 13.56
N TYR A 238 26.06 -4.01 14.81
CA TYR A 238 26.73 -3.26 15.87
C TYR A 238 28.18 -2.91 15.47
N TYR A 239 28.88 -3.84 14.80
CA TYR A 239 30.20 -3.56 14.25
C TYR A 239 30.16 -2.48 13.15
N PHE A 240 29.14 -2.51 12.28
CA PHE A 240 28.95 -1.48 11.24
C PHE A 240 28.76 -0.09 11.86
N GLU A 241 27.81 0.02 12.78
CA GLU A 241 27.42 1.29 13.39
C GLU A 241 28.51 1.88 14.30
N HIS A 242 29.20 1.06 15.09
CA HIS A 242 30.10 1.54 16.13
C HIS A 242 31.59 1.51 15.77
N TYR A 243 31.99 0.73 14.77
CA TYR A 243 33.40 0.58 14.39
C TYR A 243 33.68 0.94 12.94
N LEU A 244 32.81 0.54 12.00
CA LEU A 244 32.90 1.04 10.62
C LEU A 244 32.31 2.43 10.43
N GLU A 245 31.57 2.91 11.44
CA GLU A 245 30.92 4.22 11.48
C GLU A 245 30.06 4.45 10.23
N GLN A 246 29.27 3.44 9.87
CA GLN A 246 28.42 3.42 8.67
C GLN A 246 27.13 2.64 8.94
N THR A 247 26.07 3.08 8.28
CA THR A 247 24.73 2.47 8.37
C THR A 247 24.38 1.72 7.10
N PHE A 248 23.83 0.52 7.25
CA PHE A 248 23.26 -0.21 6.11
C PHE A 248 21.85 0.31 5.85
N GLU A 249 21.74 1.32 4.98
CA GLU A 249 20.45 1.97 4.72
C GLU A 249 19.42 1.00 4.12
N ARG A 250 18.21 0.96 4.68
CA ARG A 250 17.08 0.12 4.24
C ARG A 250 16.86 0.17 2.71
N PHE A 251 16.69 1.38 2.18
CA PHE A 251 16.48 1.64 0.75
C PHE A 251 17.73 2.13 0.01
N GLY A 252 18.93 1.95 0.57
CA GLY A 252 20.19 2.34 -0.09
C GLY A 252 20.53 1.44 -1.28
N ASN A 253 21.39 1.91 -2.19
CA ASN A 253 21.91 1.08 -3.29
C ASN A 253 23.36 0.62 -3.07
N SER A 254 23.99 1.09 -2.00
CA SER A 254 25.41 0.87 -1.74
C SER A 254 25.64 -0.21 -0.67
N LYS A 255 26.77 -0.90 -0.81
CA LYS A 255 27.38 -1.69 0.26
C LYS A 255 28.05 -0.77 1.28
N ILE A 256 28.27 -1.28 2.48
CA ILE A 256 29.13 -0.64 3.47
C ILE A 256 30.55 -0.54 2.90
N LYS A 257 31.15 0.65 2.95
CA LYS A 257 32.52 0.88 2.45
C LYS A 257 33.52 0.34 3.47
N VAL A 258 34.50 -0.42 3.00
CA VAL A 258 35.52 -1.00 3.88
C VAL A 258 36.87 -0.32 3.66
N THR A 259 37.52 0.06 4.75
CA THR A 259 38.94 0.49 4.76
C THR A 259 39.75 -0.52 5.55
N LEU A 260 40.84 -1.03 4.97
CA LEU A 260 41.73 -1.97 5.64
C LEU A 260 42.93 -1.25 6.30
N PRO A 261 43.44 -1.75 7.44
CA PRO A 261 42.93 -2.90 8.21
C PRO A 261 41.59 -2.58 8.87
N LEU A 262 40.76 -3.60 9.10
CA LEU A 262 39.48 -3.43 9.79
C LEU A 262 39.69 -2.87 11.21
N PRO A 263 38.86 -1.91 11.66
CA PRO A 263 38.89 -1.40 13.03
C PRO A 263 38.84 -2.53 14.06
N GLN A 264 39.77 -2.50 15.01
CA GLN A 264 39.89 -3.51 16.05
C GLN A 264 39.00 -3.14 17.24
N ILE A 265 38.42 -4.14 17.89
CA ILE A 265 37.61 -3.99 19.10
C ILE A 265 38.52 -4.12 20.31
N GLU A 266 38.62 -3.07 21.13
CA GLU A 266 39.33 -3.14 22.41
C GLU A 266 38.49 -3.89 23.46
N GLY A 267 38.97 -5.06 23.87
CA GLY A 267 38.30 -5.90 24.87
C GLY A 267 37.15 -6.73 24.30
N VAL A 268 36.19 -7.08 25.15
CA VAL A 268 35.03 -7.92 24.81
C VAL A 268 33.76 -7.13 25.10
N ILE A 269 32.91 -6.96 24.09
CA ILE A 269 31.59 -6.35 24.21
C ILE A 269 30.55 -7.45 24.25
N GLU A 270 29.71 -7.45 25.28
CA GLU A 270 28.55 -8.33 25.40
C GLU A 270 27.29 -7.48 25.58
N LYS A 271 26.25 -7.77 24.79
CA LYS A 271 24.98 -7.04 24.80
C LYS A 271 23.81 -8.03 24.83
N SER A 272 22.82 -7.74 25.67
CA SER A 272 21.55 -8.47 25.73
C SER A 272 20.44 -7.67 25.07
N ILE A 273 19.42 -8.37 24.55
CA ILE A 273 18.26 -7.80 23.89
C ILE A 273 17.03 -8.20 24.71
N ASP A 274 16.42 -7.23 25.41
CA ASP A 274 15.32 -7.50 26.34
C ASP A 274 13.97 -7.71 25.63
N MET A 275 13.80 -7.16 24.43
CA MET A 275 12.58 -7.31 23.65
C MET A 275 12.55 -8.69 22.98
N LYS A 276 11.68 -9.59 23.44
CA LYS A 276 11.55 -10.96 22.90
C LYS A 276 10.97 -10.99 21.49
N TYR A 277 9.96 -10.15 21.24
CA TYR A 277 9.33 -10.01 19.94
C TYR A 277 9.77 -8.71 19.28
N ARG A 278 10.42 -8.80 18.13
CA ARG A 278 10.86 -7.65 17.31
C ARG A 278 10.22 -7.81 15.95
N TYR A 279 9.06 -7.18 15.82
CA TYR A 279 8.10 -7.38 14.74
C TYR A 279 8.22 -6.31 13.66
N ASN A 280 8.05 -6.68 12.40
CA ASN A 280 7.99 -5.73 11.28
C ASN A 280 6.71 -5.89 10.45
N TYR A 281 6.20 -4.73 10.02
CA TYR A 281 5.14 -4.43 9.03
C TYR A 281 3.70 -4.28 9.50
N ASN A 282 3.03 -3.30 8.90
CA ASN A 282 1.58 -3.29 8.78
C ASN A 282 1.13 -4.19 7.61
N TYR A 283 -0.12 -4.66 7.63
CA TYR A 283 -0.75 -5.28 6.47
C TYR A 283 -0.65 -4.39 5.23
N VAL A 284 -1.05 -3.12 5.35
CA VAL A 284 -1.19 -2.25 4.16
C VAL A 284 0.14 -1.81 3.55
N ALA A 285 1.28 -2.04 4.22
CA ALA A 285 2.61 -1.86 3.63
C ALA A 285 2.82 -2.74 2.39
N TYR A 286 2.16 -3.90 2.35
CA TYR A 286 2.13 -4.78 1.19
C TYR A 286 1.42 -4.18 -0.02
N GLY A 287 0.52 -3.22 0.18
CA GLY A 287 -0.15 -2.49 -0.89
C GLY A 287 0.61 -1.21 -1.23
N TYR A 288 0.79 -0.32 -0.26
CA TYR A 288 1.35 1.01 -0.51
C TYR A 288 2.80 0.97 -0.99
N THR A 289 3.61 0.02 -0.52
CA THR A 289 5.04 -0.05 -0.85
C THR A 289 5.45 -1.32 -1.58
N MET A 290 5.01 -2.51 -1.16
CA MET A 290 5.68 -3.78 -1.53
C MET A 290 4.96 -4.61 -2.60
N ALA A 291 3.80 -4.15 -3.12
CA ALA A 291 2.93 -4.94 -3.99
C ALA A 291 3.66 -5.56 -5.19
N TYR A 292 4.67 -4.85 -5.71
CA TYR A 292 5.40 -5.19 -6.93
C TYR A 292 6.91 -5.38 -6.68
N TRP A 293 7.31 -5.69 -5.46
CA TRP A 293 8.70 -6.06 -5.18
C TRP A 293 9.06 -7.41 -5.80
N THR A 294 10.26 -7.51 -6.33
CA THR A 294 10.89 -8.77 -6.74
C THR A 294 11.70 -9.31 -5.57
N PHE A 295 12.33 -10.48 -5.75
CA PHE A 295 13.17 -11.05 -4.71
C PHE A 295 14.37 -10.17 -4.37
N ASP A 296 14.89 -9.34 -5.27
CA ASP A 296 16.05 -8.49 -4.98
C ASP A 296 15.74 -7.43 -3.91
N GLU A 297 14.55 -6.81 -3.99
CA GLU A 297 14.11 -5.88 -2.95
C GLU A 297 13.81 -6.60 -1.63
N TRP A 298 13.18 -7.78 -1.70
CA TRP A 298 12.93 -8.59 -0.50
C TRP A 298 14.21 -9.11 0.16
N GLU A 299 15.22 -9.54 -0.61
CA GLU A 299 16.50 -10.02 -0.07
C GLU A 299 17.21 -8.91 0.68
N ARG A 300 17.24 -7.70 0.10
CA ARG A 300 17.80 -6.52 0.77
C ARG A 300 17.03 -6.18 2.04
N GLU A 301 15.71 -6.16 1.98
CA GLU A 301 14.87 -5.82 3.13
C GLU A 301 15.03 -6.85 4.26
N ILE A 302 15.15 -8.15 3.94
CA ILE A 302 15.41 -9.20 4.92
C ILE A 302 16.80 -9.07 5.53
N ASP A 303 17.81 -8.69 4.74
CA ASP A 303 19.15 -8.37 5.25
C ASP A 303 19.10 -7.18 6.21
N TRP A 304 18.37 -6.10 5.86
CA TRP A 304 18.16 -4.95 6.74
C TRP A 304 17.43 -5.35 8.03
N MET A 305 16.37 -6.16 7.93
CA MET A 305 15.63 -6.65 9.09
C MET A 305 16.52 -7.45 10.05
N ALA A 306 17.33 -8.37 9.51
CA ALA A 306 18.22 -9.21 10.31
C ALA A 306 19.33 -8.40 11.00
N LEU A 307 19.93 -7.44 10.30
CA LEU A 307 20.93 -6.53 10.87
C LEU A 307 20.35 -5.68 12.01
N ASN A 308 19.10 -5.26 11.87
CA ASN A 308 18.41 -4.42 12.86
C ASN A 308 17.71 -5.20 13.97
N GLY A 309 17.85 -6.54 14.01
CA GLY A 309 17.36 -7.36 15.11
C GLY A 309 15.86 -7.67 15.07
N PHE A 310 15.17 -7.39 13.96
CA PHE A 310 13.85 -7.97 13.76
C PHE A 310 13.99 -9.48 13.66
N ASN A 311 13.16 -10.21 14.40
CA ASN A 311 13.18 -11.67 14.46
C ASN A 311 11.84 -12.29 14.07
N MET A 312 10.86 -11.46 13.72
CA MET A 312 9.60 -11.88 13.14
C MET A 312 9.05 -10.78 12.23
N ALA A 313 8.35 -11.15 11.17
CA ALA A 313 7.71 -10.18 10.29
C ALA A 313 6.45 -10.75 9.67
N LEU A 314 5.45 -9.89 9.44
CA LEU A 314 4.32 -10.24 8.59
C LEU A 314 4.84 -10.73 7.23
N ASN A 315 4.22 -11.75 6.66
CA ASN A 315 4.51 -12.18 5.29
C ASN A 315 3.19 -12.49 4.55
N LEU A 316 2.69 -11.53 3.77
CA LEU A 316 1.47 -11.71 2.98
C LEU A 316 1.71 -12.22 1.56
N VAL A 317 2.96 -12.25 1.07
CA VAL A 317 3.25 -12.62 -0.32
C VAL A 317 2.81 -14.06 -0.60
N GLY A 318 1.99 -14.26 -1.64
CA GLY A 318 1.55 -15.58 -2.09
C GLY A 318 0.32 -16.13 -1.37
N HIS A 319 -0.29 -15.38 -0.45
CA HIS A 319 -1.52 -15.82 0.21
C HIS A 319 -2.73 -15.88 -0.73
N GLU A 320 -2.72 -15.15 -1.84
CA GLU A 320 -3.70 -15.30 -2.92
C GLU A 320 -3.66 -16.72 -3.53
N GLU A 321 -2.48 -17.33 -3.66
CA GLU A 321 -2.31 -18.71 -4.13
C GLU A 321 -2.80 -19.72 -3.09
N VAL A 322 -2.63 -19.43 -1.79
CA VAL A 322 -3.24 -20.22 -0.71
C VAL A 322 -4.76 -20.21 -0.85
N VAL A 323 -5.36 -19.04 -1.06
CA VAL A 323 -6.81 -18.90 -1.27
C VAL A 323 -7.25 -19.63 -2.53
N ARG A 324 -6.51 -19.53 -3.65
CA ARG A 324 -6.84 -20.25 -4.89
C ARG A 324 -6.86 -21.77 -4.67
N ARG A 325 -5.82 -22.33 -4.05
CA ARG A 325 -5.76 -23.77 -3.74
C ARG A 325 -6.86 -24.19 -2.78
N PHE A 326 -7.15 -23.36 -1.78
CA PHE A 326 -8.19 -23.61 -0.80
C PHE A 326 -9.58 -23.66 -1.45
N LEU A 327 -9.99 -22.61 -2.18
CA LEU A 327 -11.32 -22.52 -2.78
C LEU A 327 -11.52 -23.57 -3.89
N LYS A 328 -10.46 -23.96 -4.60
CA LYS A 328 -10.52 -25.05 -5.60
C LYS A 328 -11.01 -26.37 -5.00
N GLU A 329 -10.65 -26.68 -3.74
CA GLU A 329 -11.12 -27.89 -3.04
C GLU A 329 -12.64 -27.84 -2.71
N PHE A 330 -13.25 -26.66 -2.78
CA PHE A 330 -14.69 -26.44 -2.63
C PHE A 330 -15.40 -26.21 -3.97
N GLY A 331 -14.75 -26.58 -5.07
CA GLY A 331 -15.33 -26.59 -6.41
C GLY A 331 -15.40 -25.22 -7.09
N PHE A 332 -14.70 -24.20 -6.58
CA PHE A 332 -14.59 -22.92 -7.27
C PHE A 332 -13.70 -23.07 -8.51
N SER A 333 -14.17 -22.54 -9.64
CA SER A 333 -13.38 -22.41 -10.87
C SER A 333 -12.34 -21.31 -10.69
N PHE A 334 -11.30 -21.34 -11.52
CA PHE A 334 -10.31 -20.28 -11.52
C PHE A 334 -10.94 -18.90 -11.77
N PHE A 335 -11.91 -18.84 -12.71
CA PHE A 335 -12.68 -17.63 -13.01
C PHE A 335 -13.44 -17.10 -11.79
N GLU A 336 -14.13 -17.94 -11.02
CA GLU A 336 -14.82 -17.50 -9.80
C GLU A 336 -13.83 -17.00 -8.73
N ILE A 337 -12.64 -17.60 -8.63
CA ILE A 337 -11.61 -17.21 -7.65
C ILE A 337 -11.05 -15.82 -7.97
N VAL A 338 -10.70 -15.55 -9.24
CA VAL A 338 -10.10 -14.26 -9.62
C VAL A 338 -11.11 -13.11 -9.61
N ASN A 339 -12.41 -13.41 -9.74
CA ASN A 339 -13.49 -12.44 -9.52
C ASN A 339 -13.78 -12.17 -8.04
N TYR A 340 -13.31 -13.03 -7.13
CA TYR A 340 -13.41 -12.80 -5.68
C TYR A 340 -12.19 -12.05 -5.11
N LEU A 341 -11.00 -12.37 -5.62
CA LEU A 341 -9.76 -11.73 -5.20
C LEU A 341 -9.67 -10.29 -5.72
N THR A 342 -9.05 -9.41 -4.95
CA THR A 342 -8.67 -8.08 -5.42
C THR A 342 -7.38 -8.12 -6.21
N SER A 343 -7.09 -7.05 -6.95
CA SER A 343 -5.77 -6.83 -7.54
C SER A 343 -4.65 -6.77 -6.49
N PRO A 344 -3.38 -6.95 -6.89
CA PRO A 344 -2.28 -7.14 -5.95
C PRO A 344 -2.12 -6.03 -4.91
N ILE A 345 -2.35 -4.79 -5.32
CA ILE A 345 -2.16 -3.64 -4.44
C ILE A 345 -3.22 -3.60 -3.34
N TYR A 346 -4.40 -4.18 -3.60
CA TYR A 346 -5.56 -4.15 -2.72
C TYR A 346 -5.70 -5.39 -1.81
N LEU A 347 -4.94 -6.46 -2.08
CA LEU A 347 -4.99 -7.72 -1.32
C LEU A 347 -4.88 -7.54 0.20
N PRO A 348 -4.07 -6.62 0.75
CA PRO A 348 -3.99 -6.45 2.20
C PRO A 348 -5.33 -6.06 2.84
N TRP A 349 -6.11 -5.19 2.21
CA TRP A 349 -7.45 -4.83 2.73
C TRP A 349 -8.44 -5.98 2.61
N GLN A 350 -8.28 -6.88 1.63
CA GLN A 350 -9.08 -8.10 1.59
C GLN A 350 -8.72 -9.07 2.71
N PHE A 351 -7.43 -9.25 3.01
CA PHE A 351 -6.99 -10.12 4.10
C PHE A 351 -7.29 -9.57 5.50
N MET A 352 -7.50 -8.26 5.63
CA MET A 352 -8.08 -7.63 6.82
C MET A 352 -9.62 -7.66 6.85
N GLY A 353 -10.27 -8.09 5.77
CA GLY A 353 -11.72 -8.25 5.69
C GLY A 353 -12.52 -7.03 5.30
N ASN A 354 -11.88 -6.02 4.72
CA ASN A 354 -12.52 -4.75 4.36
C ASN A 354 -13.17 -4.79 2.98
N ILE A 355 -12.50 -5.39 2.00
CA ILE A 355 -12.90 -5.33 0.58
C ILE A 355 -12.76 -6.69 -0.11
N SER A 356 -13.45 -6.89 -1.21
CA SER A 356 -13.27 -8.03 -2.13
C SER A 356 -13.58 -7.60 -3.56
N ALA A 357 -13.05 -8.33 -4.56
CA ALA A 357 -13.36 -8.13 -5.99
C ALA A 357 -12.99 -6.74 -6.58
N VAL A 358 -11.98 -6.06 -6.05
CA VAL A 358 -11.58 -4.70 -6.46
C VAL A 358 -10.32 -4.70 -7.32
N GLY A 359 -10.33 -3.93 -8.41
CA GLY A 359 -9.12 -3.58 -9.18
C GLY A 359 -8.75 -4.58 -10.28
N GLY A 360 -9.62 -5.52 -10.62
CA GLY A 360 -9.47 -6.45 -11.73
C GLY A 360 -8.78 -7.78 -11.42
N GLU A 361 -8.98 -8.72 -12.33
CA GLU A 361 -8.61 -10.14 -12.20
C GLU A 361 -7.07 -10.38 -12.15
N LEU A 362 -6.66 -11.35 -11.34
CA LEU A 362 -5.30 -11.90 -11.35
C LEU A 362 -5.12 -12.94 -12.45
N THR A 363 -3.91 -13.04 -13.03
CA THR A 363 -3.63 -14.00 -14.12
C THR A 363 -3.03 -15.32 -13.60
N PRO A 364 -3.16 -16.44 -14.34
CA PRO A 364 -2.51 -17.71 -13.99
C PRO A 364 -1.01 -17.57 -13.69
N LYS A 365 -0.30 -16.75 -14.50
CA LYS A 365 1.13 -16.48 -14.32
C LYS A 365 1.43 -15.73 -13.02
N TRP A 366 0.57 -14.80 -12.60
CA TRP A 366 0.72 -14.12 -11.31
C TRP A 366 0.79 -15.13 -10.15
N PHE A 367 -0.15 -16.09 -10.10
CA PHE A 367 -0.15 -17.12 -9.05
C PHE A 367 1.15 -17.94 -9.00
N GLU A 368 1.69 -18.33 -10.16
CA GLU A 368 2.97 -19.06 -10.21
C GLU A 368 4.15 -18.22 -9.72
N ASP A 369 4.25 -16.98 -10.17
CA ASP A 369 5.36 -16.09 -9.83
C ASP A 369 5.33 -15.73 -8.34
N ARG A 370 4.13 -15.47 -7.78
CA ARG A 370 3.96 -15.19 -6.36
C ARG A 370 4.17 -16.43 -5.50
N ALA A 371 3.82 -17.62 -5.98
CA ALA A 371 4.15 -18.87 -5.29
C ALA A 371 5.68 -19.04 -5.16
N LYS A 372 6.45 -18.85 -6.24
CA LYS A 372 7.92 -18.91 -6.20
C LYS A 372 8.51 -17.86 -5.27
N LEU A 373 8.10 -16.60 -5.45
CA LEU A 373 8.58 -15.49 -4.64
C LEU A 373 8.28 -15.71 -3.15
N SER A 374 7.08 -16.21 -2.81
CA SER A 374 6.74 -16.52 -1.42
C SER A 374 7.70 -17.55 -0.83
N ILE A 375 8.02 -18.63 -1.54
CA ILE A 375 8.96 -19.65 -1.08
C ILE A 375 10.35 -19.06 -0.85
N ASP A 376 10.84 -18.22 -1.77
CA ASP A 376 12.16 -17.60 -1.66
C ASP A 376 12.23 -16.65 -0.46
N ILE A 377 11.19 -15.83 -0.24
CA ILE A 377 11.06 -14.97 0.94
C ILE A 377 11.05 -15.82 2.22
N GLN A 378 10.23 -16.87 2.29
CA GLN A 378 10.13 -17.73 3.48
C GLN A 378 11.48 -18.36 3.83
N LYS A 379 12.18 -18.91 2.82
CA LYS A 379 13.52 -19.49 3.02
C LYS A 379 14.49 -18.45 3.56
N ARG A 380 14.54 -17.28 2.91
CA ARG A 380 15.47 -16.22 3.28
C ARG A 380 15.22 -15.68 4.69
N MET A 381 13.97 -15.54 5.11
CA MET A 381 13.61 -15.17 6.49
C MET A 381 14.11 -16.20 7.50
N LEU A 382 13.82 -17.49 7.27
CA LEU A 382 14.24 -18.58 8.15
C LEU A 382 15.76 -18.75 8.21
N GLU A 383 16.47 -18.56 7.09
CA GLU A 383 17.94 -18.59 7.02
C GLU A 383 18.63 -17.64 8.00
N VAL A 384 18.03 -16.47 8.26
CA VAL A 384 18.57 -15.44 9.17
C VAL A 384 17.87 -15.40 10.52
N GLY A 385 17.03 -16.39 10.82
CA GLY A 385 16.33 -16.50 12.09
C GLY A 385 15.19 -15.48 12.26
N ILE A 386 14.52 -15.11 11.18
CA ILE A 386 13.28 -14.33 11.20
C ILE A 386 12.10 -15.27 11.00
N GLU A 387 11.20 -15.29 11.99
CA GLU A 387 9.98 -16.10 11.97
C GLU A 387 8.90 -15.44 11.11
N PRO A 388 8.44 -16.07 10.02
CA PRO A 388 7.40 -15.49 9.18
C PRO A 388 6.03 -15.63 9.83
N ILE A 389 5.24 -14.55 9.76
CA ILE A 389 3.89 -14.51 10.31
C ILE A 389 2.91 -14.68 9.14
N HIS A 390 2.15 -15.77 9.14
CA HIS A 390 1.23 -16.11 8.06
C HIS A 390 -0.18 -15.59 8.32
N GLN A 391 -1.01 -15.47 7.28
CA GLN A 391 -2.41 -15.11 7.44
C GLN A 391 -3.17 -16.20 8.20
N MET A 392 -3.94 -15.84 9.20
CA MET A 392 -4.78 -16.75 9.95
C MET A 392 -6.10 -17.00 9.21
N PHE A 393 -6.62 -18.21 9.33
CA PHE A 393 -7.99 -18.51 8.92
C PHE A 393 -8.98 -17.87 9.89
N ILE A 394 -9.62 -16.77 9.46
CA ILE A 394 -10.64 -16.04 10.21
C ILE A 394 -12.05 -16.17 9.61
N GLY A 395 -12.22 -17.11 8.68
CA GLY A 395 -13.52 -17.54 8.17
C GLY A 395 -14.04 -16.82 6.92
N TYR A 396 -13.21 -16.08 6.19
CA TYR A 396 -13.63 -15.54 4.89
C TYR A 396 -13.82 -16.65 3.86
N PHE A 397 -14.97 -16.64 3.19
CA PHE A 397 -15.34 -17.62 2.19
C PHE A 397 -16.46 -17.05 1.28
N PRO A 398 -16.23 -16.89 -0.03
CA PRO A 398 -17.24 -16.35 -0.94
C PRO A 398 -18.44 -17.28 -1.09
N TYR A 399 -19.62 -16.71 -1.36
CA TYR A 399 -20.79 -17.51 -1.72
C TYR A 399 -20.55 -18.27 -3.05
N LYS A 400 -20.98 -19.54 -3.08
CA LYS A 400 -21.13 -20.31 -4.31
C LYS A 400 -22.33 -21.24 -4.20
N GLU A 401 -23.19 -21.22 -5.21
CA GLU A 401 -24.31 -22.14 -5.32
C GLU A 401 -23.79 -23.58 -5.37
N ASN A 402 -24.45 -24.50 -4.64
CA ASN A 402 -24.09 -25.91 -4.57
C ASN A 402 -22.68 -26.22 -3.98
N SER A 403 -21.99 -25.25 -3.38
CA SER A 403 -20.75 -25.50 -2.63
C SER A 403 -20.96 -26.37 -1.38
N GLY A 404 -22.20 -26.46 -0.89
CA GLY A 404 -22.53 -27.13 0.37
C GLY A 404 -22.07 -26.35 1.61
N VAL A 405 -21.64 -25.09 1.44
CA VAL A 405 -21.14 -24.21 2.49
C VAL A 405 -22.12 -23.06 2.69
N ASN A 406 -22.54 -22.84 3.94
CA ASN A 406 -23.37 -21.71 4.32
C ASN A 406 -22.51 -20.47 4.58
N VAL A 407 -22.89 -19.32 4.04
CA VAL A 407 -22.16 -18.06 4.25
C VAL A 407 -23.09 -16.97 4.75
N ILE A 408 -22.51 -16.01 5.45
CA ILE A 408 -23.11 -14.76 5.90
C ILE A 408 -22.53 -13.65 5.03
N ASN A 409 -23.41 -12.82 4.48
CA ASN A 409 -23.01 -11.71 3.62
C ASN A 409 -22.06 -10.75 4.34
N GLY A 410 -20.99 -10.37 3.65
CA GLY A 410 -20.03 -9.38 4.12
C GLY A 410 -20.66 -8.01 4.32
N GLY A 411 -20.10 -7.23 5.26
CA GLY A 411 -20.44 -5.82 5.46
C GLY A 411 -19.85 -4.92 4.36
N TYR A 412 -19.95 -3.60 4.56
CA TYR A 412 -19.34 -2.61 3.69
C TYR A 412 -18.30 -1.80 4.45
N TRP A 413 -17.15 -1.55 3.81
CA TRP A 413 -16.11 -0.65 4.29
C TRP A 413 -15.84 0.41 3.21
N SER A 414 -15.90 1.69 3.58
CA SER A 414 -15.72 2.80 2.63
C SER A 414 -16.50 2.64 1.33
N LYS A 415 -17.74 2.14 1.42
CA LYS A 415 -18.68 1.85 0.33
C LYS A 415 -18.38 0.60 -0.51
N ILE A 416 -17.30 -0.12 -0.25
CA ILE A 416 -16.97 -1.38 -0.92
C ILE A 416 -17.49 -2.55 -0.11
N LYS A 417 -18.01 -3.59 -0.77
CA LYS A 417 -18.40 -4.84 -0.13
C LYS A 417 -17.14 -5.59 0.34
N GLY A 418 -17.12 -5.98 1.61
CA GLY A 418 -16.12 -6.88 2.17
C GLY A 418 -16.40 -8.35 1.84
N PRO A 419 -15.44 -9.25 2.10
CA PRO A 419 -15.62 -10.68 1.84
C PRO A 419 -16.77 -11.26 2.68
N ASP A 420 -17.52 -12.18 2.07
CA ASP A 420 -18.49 -13.01 2.79
C ASP A 420 -17.77 -13.91 3.81
N ARG A 421 -18.50 -14.33 4.84
CA ARG A 421 -17.97 -15.15 5.94
C ARG A 421 -18.66 -16.49 6.01
N LEU A 422 -17.94 -17.52 6.40
CA LEU A 422 -18.54 -18.79 6.78
C LEU A 422 -19.54 -18.59 7.92
N ASP A 423 -20.67 -19.26 7.82
CA ASP A 423 -21.52 -19.46 8.99
C ASP A 423 -20.89 -20.55 9.88
N PHE A 424 -20.24 -20.14 10.96
CA PHE A 424 -19.59 -21.06 11.88
C PHE A 424 -20.57 -22.05 12.53
N ASN A 425 -21.85 -21.71 12.66
CA ASN A 425 -22.83 -22.57 13.34
C ASN A 425 -23.45 -23.62 12.40
N ASN A 426 -23.41 -23.38 11.09
CA ASN A 426 -24.07 -24.22 10.10
C ASN A 426 -23.10 -24.88 9.10
N ASN A 427 -21.81 -24.99 9.45
CA ASN A 427 -20.79 -25.65 8.65
C ASN A 427 -19.86 -26.53 9.50
N ASN A 428 -19.18 -27.46 8.85
CA ASN A 428 -18.03 -28.20 9.41
C ASN A 428 -16.76 -27.34 9.29
N VAL A 429 -16.64 -26.31 10.12
CA VAL A 429 -15.52 -25.37 10.08
C VAL A 429 -14.19 -26.00 10.44
N GLU A 430 -14.19 -27.10 11.20
CA GLU A 430 -13.01 -27.89 11.51
C GLU A 430 -12.42 -28.50 10.23
N PHE A 431 -13.26 -29.11 9.39
CA PHE A 431 -12.84 -29.60 8.08
C PHE A 431 -12.39 -28.46 7.18
N ILE A 432 -13.20 -27.39 7.05
CA ILE A 432 -12.89 -26.28 6.13
C ILE A 432 -11.56 -25.61 6.50
N SER A 433 -11.36 -25.27 7.77
CA SER A 433 -10.10 -24.69 8.24
C SER A 433 -8.91 -25.64 8.06
N SER A 434 -9.10 -26.95 8.19
CA SER A 434 -8.03 -27.92 7.97
C SER A 434 -7.53 -27.92 6.52
N VAL A 435 -8.43 -27.76 5.55
CA VAL A 435 -8.06 -27.61 4.14
C VAL A 435 -7.28 -26.32 3.93
N TYR A 436 -7.73 -25.19 4.50
CA TYR A 436 -7.02 -23.91 4.40
C TYR A 436 -5.57 -24.02 4.92
N TYR A 437 -5.39 -24.50 6.15
CA TYR A 437 -4.07 -24.62 6.76
C TYR A 437 -3.20 -25.69 6.10
N GLU A 438 -3.80 -26.73 5.50
CA GLU A 438 -3.08 -27.68 4.65
C GLU A 438 -2.49 -26.97 3.42
N LYS A 439 -3.32 -26.26 2.64
CA LYS A 439 -2.85 -25.56 1.43
C LYS A 439 -1.85 -24.46 1.75
N GLN A 440 -2.04 -23.74 2.86
CA GLN A 440 -1.09 -22.75 3.34
C GLN A 440 0.27 -23.39 3.63
N ARG A 441 0.29 -24.49 4.41
CA ARG A 441 1.52 -25.18 4.78
C ARG A 441 2.21 -25.84 3.60
N GLU A 442 1.47 -26.33 2.62
CA GLU A 442 2.06 -26.85 1.38
C GLU A 442 2.87 -25.79 0.64
N LEU A 443 2.37 -24.56 0.55
CA LEU A 443 3.04 -23.48 -0.18
C LEU A 443 4.11 -22.75 0.65
N LEU A 444 3.79 -22.44 1.91
CA LEU A 444 4.57 -21.51 2.75
C LEU A 444 5.39 -22.20 3.85
N GLY A 445 5.21 -23.51 4.03
CA GLY A 445 5.84 -24.25 5.12
C GLY A 445 5.10 -24.05 6.46
N LYS A 446 5.74 -24.47 7.55
CA LYS A 446 5.18 -24.30 8.90
C LYS A 446 5.51 -22.90 9.42
N SER A 447 4.59 -22.32 10.18
CA SER A 447 4.84 -21.14 11.01
C SER A 447 4.30 -21.38 12.42
N LYS A 448 4.87 -20.68 13.39
CA LYS A 448 4.39 -20.56 14.75
C LYS A 448 3.43 -19.38 14.94
N TYR A 449 3.54 -18.34 14.11
CA TYR A 449 2.86 -17.06 14.31
C TYR A 449 1.88 -16.79 13.17
N PHE A 450 0.67 -16.40 13.53
CA PHE A 450 -0.42 -16.15 12.57
C PHE A 450 -1.12 -14.85 12.89
N ALA A 451 -1.37 -14.00 11.89
CA ALA A 451 -2.06 -12.73 12.05
C ALA A 451 -3.45 -12.78 11.41
N GLY A 452 -4.46 -12.19 12.06
CA GLY A 452 -5.80 -12.07 11.51
C GLY A 452 -6.73 -11.30 12.44
N ASP A 453 -7.63 -10.51 11.85
CA ASP A 453 -8.45 -9.56 12.60
C ASP A 453 -9.93 -9.75 12.31
N LEU A 454 -10.68 -10.28 13.30
CA LEU A 454 -12.09 -10.60 13.11
C LEU A 454 -12.97 -9.36 12.88
N PHE A 455 -12.59 -8.21 13.44
CA PHE A 455 -13.46 -7.02 13.51
C PHE A 455 -12.78 -5.73 13.01
N HIS A 456 -11.77 -5.87 12.13
CA HIS A 456 -10.99 -4.74 11.61
C HIS A 456 -11.90 -3.67 10.98
N GLU A 457 -11.87 -2.46 11.52
CA GLU A 457 -12.61 -1.27 11.05
C GLU A 457 -14.13 -1.41 10.79
N GLY A 458 -14.78 -2.47 11.29
CA GLY A 458 -16.16 -2.78 10.94
C GLY A 458 -17.08 -3.17 12.11
N ALA A 459 -16.54 -3.54 13.28
CA ALA A 459 -17.27 -3.94 14.51
C ALA A 459 -18.46 -4.92 14.34
N ASN A 460 -18.64 -5.53 13.17
CA ASN A 460 -19.78 -6.37 12.88
C ASN A 460 -19.50 -7.79 13.40
N LEU A 461 -20.25 -8.19 14.42
CA LEU A 461 -20.17 -9.53 15.00
C LEU A 461 -20.96 -10.57 14.19
N TYR A 462 -21.74 -10.16 13.18
CA TYR A 462 -22.57 -11.04 12.35
C TYR A 462 -23.50 -11.96 13.17
N GLY A 463 -23.91 -11.51 14.35
CA GLY A 463 -24.76 -12.26 15.28
C GLY A 463 -24.03 -13.26 16.19
N TYR A 464 -22.69 -13.30 16.16
CA TYR A 464 -21.89 -14.10 17.09
C TYR A 464 -21.63 -13.36 18.42
N ASP A 465 -21.40 -14.13 19.48
CA ASP A 465 -20.71 -13.66 20.69
C ASP A 465 -19.21 -13.51 20.39
N ALA A 466 -18.60 -12.39 20.82
CA ALA A 466 -17.23 -12.08 20.42
C ALA A 466 -16.21 -13.03 21.06
N GLY A 467 -16.45 -13.43 22.31
CA GLY A 467 -15.61 -14.37 23.06
C GLY A 467 -15.70 -15.79 22.52
N GLU A 468 -16.91 -16.26 22.20
CA GLU A 468 -17.14 -17.59 21.62
C GLU A 468 -16.48 -17.71 20.24
N LEU A 469 -16.67 -16.72 19.37
CA LEU A 469 -16.07 -16.72 18.03
C LEU A 469 -14.53 -16.71 18.12
N SER A 470 -13.97 -15.86 18.97
CA SER A 470 -12.51 -15.76 19.15
C SER A 470 -11.91 -17.06 19.69
N ASN A 471 -12.56 -17.69 20.69
CA ASN A 471 -12.13 -19.00 21.21
C ASN A 471 -12.18 -20.09 20.14
N ARG A 472 -13.22 -20.07 19.30
CA ARG A 472 -13.39 -21.05 18.23
C ARG A 472 -12.29 -20.89 17.18
N VAL A 473 -12.04 -19.66 16.71
CA VAL A 473 -11.00 -19.36 15.72
C VAL A 473 -9.60 -19.70 16.26
N LEU A 474 -9.31 -19.39 17.53
CA LEU A 474 -8.06 -19.82 18.17
C LEU A 474 -7.93 -21.35 18.24
N SER A 475 -9.00 -22.06 18.56
CA SER A 475 -9.00 -23.54 18.61
C SER A 475 -8.74 -24.15 17.23
N LEU A 476 -9.34 -23.58 16.18
CA LEU A 476 -9.08 -24.01 14.79
C LEU A 476 -7.62 -23.82 14.41
N LEU A 477 -7.00 -22.70 14.78
CA LEU A 477 -5.58 -22.49 14.55
C LEU A 477 -4.75 -23.59 15.22
N LYS A 478 -4.91 -23.76 16.54
CA LYS A 478 -4.11 -24.71 17.33
C LYS A 478 -4.24 -26.15 16.84
N ASN A 479 -5.46 -26.58 16.55
CA ASN A 479 -5.73 -27.94 16.06
C ASN A 479 -5.04 -28.23 14.72
N ASN A 480 -4.81 -27.22 13.88
CA ASN A 480 -4.22 -27.38 12.56
C ASN A 480 -2.72 -27.11 12.48
N THR A 481 -2.17 -26.35 13.43
CA THR A 481 -0.80 -25.81 13.34
C THR A 481 0.09 -26.17 14.53
N GLY A 482 -0.51 -26.49 15.70
CA GLY A 482 0.20 -26.88 16.90
C GLY A 482 -0.27 -26.11 18.14
N GLU A 483 -0.12 -26.72 19.32
CA GLU A 483 -0.55 -26.14 20.61
C GLU A 483 0.24 -24.87 21.00
N ASP A 484 1.43 -24.67 20.45
CA ASP A 484 2.30 -23.52 20.71
C ASP A 484 2.14 -22.37 19.70
N SER A 485 1.16 -22.47 18.80
CA SER A 485 0.87 -21.44 17.81
C SER A 485 0.31 -20.18 18.47
N VAL A 486 0.68 -19.03 17.92
CA VAL A 486 0.34 -17.71 18.47
C VAL A 486 -0.47 -16.92 17.46
N TRP A 487 -1.65 -16.45 17.89
CA TRP A 487 -2.48 -15.52 17.16
C TRP A 487 -2.08 -14.07 17.49
N ILE A 488 -1.62 -13.35 16.49
CA ILE A 488 -1.29 -11.93 16.54
C ILE A 488 -2.53 -11.11 16.13
N ILE A 489 -2.96 -10.23 17.03
CA ILE A 489 -4.19 -9.43 16.87
C ILE A 489 -3.83 -7.96 16.80
N GLN A 490 -4.25 -7.26 15.74
CA GLN A 490 -4.02 -5.83 15.62
C GLN A 490 -4.94 -5.06 16.56
N SER A 491 -4.36 -4.29 17.48
CA SER A 491 -5.09 -3.29 18.26
C SER A 491 -5.32 -2.04 17.41
N TRP A 492 -6.34 -2.06 16.56
CA TRP A 492 -6.80 -0.89 15.80
C TRP A 492 -8.31 -0.74 15.77
N ALA A 493 -8.79 0.51 15.77
CA ALA A 493 -10.21 0.85 15.81
C ALA A 493 -10.98 0.02 16.86
N HIS A 494 -11.96 -0.78 16.43
CA HIS A 494 -12.81 -1.60 17.30
C HIS A 494 -12.20 -2.95 17.73
N ASN A 495 -10.96 -3.24 17.31
CA ASN A 495 -10.29 -4.52 17.53
C ASN A 495 -9.04 -4.36 18.43
N PRO A 496 -8.72 -5.37 19.26
CA PRO A 496 -9.69 -6.26 19.90
C PRO A 496 -10.54 -5.50 20.95
N SER A 497 -11.67 -6.08 21.33
CA SER A 497 -12.44 -5.69 22.53
C SER A 497 -12.07 -6.57 23.74
N SER A 498 -12.37 -6.12 24.96
CA SER A 498 -12.19 -6.92 26.20
C SER A 498 -12.83 -8.31 26.07
N GLU A 499 -14.10 -8.35 25.67
CA GLU A 499 -14.89 -9.58 25.45
C GLU A 499 -14.22 -10.56 24.47
N SER A 500 -13.61 -10.05 23.40
CA SER A 500 -12.97 -10.90 22.39
C SER A 500 -11.69 -11.61 22.86
N ILE A 501 -11.02 -11.09 23.90
CA ILE A 501 -9.70 -11.59 24.31
C ILE A 501 -9.63 -12.07 25.76
N GLU A 502 -10.57 -11.68 26.63
CA GLU A 502 -10.50 -11.95 28.07
C GLU A 502 -10.35 -13.45 28.38
N ASN A 503 -11.09 -14.30 27.66
CA ASN A 503 -11.19 -15.74 27.90
C ASN A 503 -10.26 -16.59 27.00
N LEU A 504 -9.40 -15.96 26.18
CA LEU A 504 -8.43 -16.67 25.36
C LEU A 504 -7.23 -17.15 26.18
N ASN A 505 -6.59 -18.23 25.75
CA ASN A 505 -5.33 -18.66 26.35
C ASN A 505 -4.23 -17.63 26.06
N LYS A 506 -3.70 -17.00 27.11
CA LYS A 506 -2.73 -15.90 27.04
C LYS A 506 -1.38 -16.31 26.45
N ASP A 507 -1.03 -17.59 26.52
CA ASP A 507 0.18 -18.12 25.88
C ASP A 507 0.06 -18.24 24.36
N ASN A 508 -1.17 -18.22 23.82
CA ASN A 508 -1.46 -18.38 22.40
C ASN A 508 -1.89 -17.07 21.71
N ILE A 509 -1.85 -15.93 22.41
CA ILE A 509 -2.19 -14.63 21.82
C ILE A 509 -1.09 -13.60 22.05
N LEU A 510 -0.95 -12.69 21.09
CA LEU A 510 -0.02 -11.58 21.15
C LEU A 510 -0.67 -10.34 20.53
N ILE A 511 -0.86 -9.30 21.31
CA ILE A 511 -1.56 -8.11 20.82
C ILE A 511 -0.55 -7.13 20.25
N LEU A 512 -0.76 -6.73 19.00
CA LEU A 512 0.04 -5.71 18.34
C LEU A 512 -0.61 -4.35 18.57
N ASP A 513 -0.09 -3.56 19.50
CA ASP A 513 -0.60 -2.21 19.75
C ASP A 513 -0.11 -1.25 18.65
N LEU A 514 -0.83 -1.20 17.53
CA LEU A 514 -0.33 -0.61 16.27
C LEU A 514 0.23 0.80 16.43
N HIS A 515 -0.38 1.65 17.25
CA HIS A 515 -0.06 3.08 17.37
C HIS A 515 0.29 3.50 18.81
N SER A 516 1.02 2.64 19.54
CA SER A 516 1.34 2.83 20.97
C SER A 516 1.91 4.21 21.31
N GLN A 517 2.70 4.78 20.38
CA GLN A 517 3.40 6.04 20.63
C GLN A 517 2.49 7.26 20.69
N LEU A 518 1.25 7.23 20.16
CA LEU A 518 0.29 8.36 20.28
C LEU A 518 -1.09 7.94 20.78
N ASN A 519 -1.57 6.77 20.37
CA ASN A 519 -2.80 6.17 20.87
C ASN A 519 -2.43 5.02 21.81
N THR A 520 -2.02 5.37 23.03
CA THR A 520 -1.50 4.46 24.07
C THR A 520 -2.60 3.56 24.65
N ARG A 521 -3.12 2.64 23.84
CA ARG A 521 -4.31 1.81 24.16
C ARG A 521 -4.04 0.83 25.30
N TRP A 522 -2.80 0.38 25.47
CA TRP A 522 -2.38 -0.51 26.57
C TRP A 522 -2.76 0.01 27.97
N LYS A 523 -2.89 1.34 28.14
CA LYS A 523 -3.36 1.97 29.39
C LYS A 523 -4.85 1.76 29.69
N GLY A 524 -5.57 1.01 28.86
CA GLY A 524 -6.98 0.64 29.04
C GLY A 524 -7.97 1.66 28.49
N ILE A 525 -7.54 2.63 27.67
CA ILE A 525 -8.41 3.63 27.04
C ILE A 525 -7.92 3.91 25.61
N SER A 526 -8.83 3.89 24.65
CA SER A 526 -8.59 4.33 23.27
C SER A 526 -8.96 5.81 23.08
N LYS A 527 -8.05 6.59 22.48
CA LYS A 527 -8.32 7.99 22.09
C LYS A 527 -9.23 8.09 20.85
N PHE A 528 -9.35 7.01 20.08
CA PHE A 528 -10.03 7.01 18.78
C PHE A 528 -11.54 6.76 18.88
N ASN A 529 -11.96 5.92 19.82
CA ASN A 529 -13.34 5.41 19.87
C ASN A 529 -13.89 5.16 21.28
N TYR A 530 -13.27 5.75 22.32
CA TYR A 530 -13.69 5.60 23.72
C TYR A 530 -13.77 4.15 24.22
N MET A 531 -13.13 3.20 23.53
CA MET A 531 -13.02 1.83 24.01
C MET A 531 -12.23 1.78 25.31
N SER A 532 -12.69 0.96 26.23
CA SER A 532 -11.99 0.59 27.45
C SER A 532 -11.91 -0.92 27.57
N TRP A 533 -10.84 -1.40 28.19
CA TRP A 533 -10.69 -2.80 28.58
C TRP A 533 -10.97 -2.92 30.06
N ASP A 534 -11.51 -4.06 30.48
CA ASP A 534 -11.83 -4.30 31.88
C ASP A 534 -10.57 -4.28 32.74
N ASN A 535 -9.45 -4.78 32.20
CA ASN A 535 -8.13 -4.63 32.78
C ASN A 535 -7.17 -3.91 31.81
N LYS A 536 -6.26 -3.11 32.38
CA LYS A 536 -5.15 -2.51 31.60
C LYS A 536 -4.22 -3.59 31.08
N GLU A 537 -3.36 -3.23 30.12
CA GLU A 537 -2.40 -4.13 29.44
C GLU A 537 -3.08 -5.24 28.63
N PHE A 538 -4.30 -4.94 28.18
CA PHE A 538 -5.14 -5.81 27.35
C PHE A 538 -5.46 -7.16 27.99
N ASP A 539 -6.09 -7.10 29.15
CA ASP A 539 -6.62 -8.26 29.87
C ASP A 539 -5.58 -9.35 30.13
N ASN A 540 -4.43 -8.91 30.64
CA ASN A 540 -3.30 -9.74 31.06
C ASN A 540 -2.70 -10.58 29.91
N SER A 541 -2.68 -10.00 28.70
CA SER A 541 -2.20 -10.66 27.50
C SER A 541 -0.87 -10.05 27.07
N ASN A 542 0.04 -10.87 26.55
CA ASN A 542 1.30 -10.36 26.01
C ASN A 542 1.00 -9.40 24.85
N TRP A 543 1.76 -8.31 24.76
CA TRP A 543 1.59 -7.33 23.69
C TRP A 543 2.93 -6.74 23.23
N ILE A 544 2.89 -6.11 22.06
CA ILE A 544 4.03 -5.50 21.37
C ILE A 544 3.75 -4.00 21.19
N PHE A 545 4.74 -3.17 21.54
CA PHE A 545 4.68 -1.71 21.33
C PHE A 545 4.85 -1.38 19.84
N GLY A 546 3.81 -0.91 19.17
CA GLY A 546 3.84 -0.55 17.75
C GLY A 546 4.20 0.91 17.49
N ILE A 547 5.00 1.12 16.45
CA ILE A 547 5.45 2.43 15.96
C ILE A 547 4.84 2.67 14.57
N LEU A 548 3.65 3.24 14.56
CA LEU A 548 2.92 3.61 13.34
C LEU A 548 3.25 5.06 12.98
N ASN A 549 4.38 5.29 12.31
CA ASN A 549 4.85 6.64 11.98
C ASN A 549 4.27 7.15 10.66
N ASN A 550 3.99 6.26 9.72
CA ASN A 550 3.47 6.60 8.40
C ASN A 550 2.08 6.01 8.16
N PHE A 551 1.21 6.79 7.52
CA PHE A 551 -0.12 6.41 7.08
C PHE A 551 -0.24 6.66 5.58
N GLY A 552 -0.80 5.72 4.82
CA GLY A 552 -1.02 5.81 3.38
C GLY A 552 0.24 5.93 2.51
N GLY A 553 1.46 5.85 3.06
CA GLY A 553 2.66 6.25 2.32
C GLY A 553 2.75 7.77 2.11
N ARG A 554 2.02 8.56 2.91
CA ARG A 554 2.02 10.03 2.79
C ARG A 554 3.40 10.60 3.13
N ASN A 555 3.82 11.59 2.36
CA ASN A 555 5.11 12.25 2.57
C ASN A 555 5.02 13.35 3.63
N GLY A 556 6.19 13.79 4.08
CA GLY A 556 6.36 14.82 5.10
C GLY A 556 7.39 14.39 6.13
N LEU A 557 8.21 15.35 6.59
CA LEU A 557 9.09 15.12 7.72
C LEU A 557 8.26 15.04 8.99
N TYR A 558 8.36 13.90 9.66
CA TYR A 558 7.49 13.61 10.79
C TYR A 558 8.05 12.52 11.70
N GLY A 559 7.93 12.79 12.99
CA GLY A 559 8.11 11.79 14.03
C GLY A 559 7.91 12.38 15.40
N HIS A 560 7.58 11.55 16.37
CA HIS A 560 7.38 11.98 17.75
C HIS A 560 8.57 11.62 18.62
N SER A 561 9.81 11.78 18.15
CA SER A 561 11.00 11.11 18.69
C SER A 561 11.12 11.14 20.22
N ASN A 562 11.01 12.32 20.84
CA ASN A 562 11.06 12.45 22.30
C ASN A 562 9.83 11.88 23.01
N HIS A 563 8.65 11.97 22.39
CA HIS A 563 7.43 11.38 22.94
C HIS A 563 7.39 9.86 22.77
N LEU A 564 7.85 9.33 21.64
CA LEU A 564 8.07 7.92 21.35
C LEU A 564 8.98 7.30 22.42
N LEU A 565 10.16 7.88 22.67
CA LEU A 565 11.05 7.38 23.73
C LEU A 565 10.36 7.37 25.10
N ARG A 566 9.66 8.46 25.46
CA ARG A 566 8.92 8.52 26.73
C ARG A 566 7.82 7.46 26.83
N GLN A 567 7.01 7.27 25.78
CA GLN A 567 5.96 6.25 25.79
C GLN A 567 6.53 4.83 25.81
N PHE A 568 7.61 4.58 25.07
CA PHE A 568 8.27 3.28 25.06
C PHE A 568 8.87 2.94 26.44
N TYR A 569 9.60 3.86 27.07
CA TYR A 569 10.17 3.61 28.41
C TYR A 569 9.11 3.58 29.50
N ASP A 570 8.03 4.35 29.37
CA ASP A 570 6.87 4.22 30.27
C ASP A 570 6.26 2.82 30.15
N ALA A 571 6.06 2.31 28.93
CA ALA A 571 5.65 0.92 28.73
C ALA A 571 6.67 -0.05 29.33
N LYS A 572 7.95 0.05 28.96
CA LYS A 572 9.03 -0.86 29.39
C LYS A 572 9.15 -1.00 30.91
N TYR A 573 8.93 0.09 31.66
CA TYR A 573 9.12 0.09 33.10
C TYR A 573 7.83 0.04 33.93
N ASN A 574 6.66 0.33 33.34
CA ASN A 574 5.36 0.36 34.04
C ASN A 574 4.32 -0.60 33.46
N SER A 575 4.72 -1.59 32.67
CA SER A 575 3.88 -2.71 32.22
C SER A 575 4.39 -4.05 32.75
N ASP A 576 3.47 -5.01 32.88
CA ASP A 576 3.79 -6.40 33.24
C ASP A 576 3.81 -7.33 32.03
N TYR A 577 3.18 -6.94 30.91
CA TYR A 577 2.92 -7.82 29.75
C TYR A 577 3.54 -7.33 28.43
N LEU A 578 4.26 -6.21 28.43
CA LEU A 578 5.04 -5.80 27.27
C LEU A 578 6.09 -6.86 26.96
N SER A 579 6.02 -7.41 25.77
CA SER A 579 6.89 -8.52 25.33
C SER A 579 7.73 -8.18 24.10
N GLY A 580 7.60 -6.97 23.55
CA GLY A 580 8.32 -6.61 22.34
C GLY A 580 8.07 -5.21 21.79
N ILE A 581 8.67 -4.95 20.63
CA ILE A 581 8.54 -3.72 19.85
C ILE A 581 8.24 -4.05 18.37
N ALA A 582 7.53 -3.16 17.69
CA ALA A 582 7.13 -3.32 16.30
C ALA A 582 7.29 -2.04 15.48
N ASN A 583 7.74 -2.17 14.24
CA ASN A 583 7.54 -1.14 13.22
C ASN A 583 6.25 -1.46 12.44
N THR A 584 5.28 -0.56 12.50
CA THR A 584 3.89 -0.80 12.04
C THR A 584 3.42 0.26 11.05
N SER A 585 4.35 0.97 10.41
CA SER A 585 4.06 2.00 9.40
C SER A 585 3.30 1.43 8.19
N GLU A 586 2.28 2.15 7.71
CA GLU A 586 1.49 1.77 6.51
C GLU A 586 2.29 1.89 5.21
N GLY A 587 3.23 2.84 5.15
CA GLY A 587 4.25 2.92 4.10
C GLY A 587 5.64 2.81 4.71
N VAL A 588 6.56 2.11 4.04
CA VAL A 588 7.94 1.94 4.49
C VAL A 588 8.90 2.79 3.64
N GLY A 589 10.03 3.19 4.24
CA GLY A 589 11.05 4.01 3.55
C GLY A 589 10.83 5.52 3.67
N PHE A 590 10.05 5.94 4.66
CA PHE A 590 9.82 7.34 5.00
C PHE A 590 10.47 7.64 6.35
N ASN A 591 11.03 8.85 6.52
CA ASN A 591 11.59 9.30 7.79
C ASN A 591 12.63 8.32 8.38
N ASN A 592 13.72 8.04 7.63
CA ASN A 592 14.77 7.09 8.02
C ASN A 592 15.28 7.25 9.46
N PHE A 593 15.32 8.48 9.98
CA PHE A 593 15.69 8.75 11.36
C PHE A 593 14.77 8.03 12.37
N ILE A 594 13.47 7.97 12.12
CA ILE A 594 12.51 7.28 12.99
C ILE A 594 12.65 5.77 12.87
N ASP A 595 12.88 5.25 11.67
CA ASP A 595 13.18 3.82 11.47
C ASP A 595 14.44 3.42 12.27
N GLU A 596 15.55 4.16 12.14
CA GLU A 596 16.79 3.89 12.90
C GLU A 596 16.62 4.10 14.42
N LEU A 597 15.83 5.08 14.85
CA LEU A 597 15.52 5.26 16.27
C LEU A 597 14.72 4.06 16.81
N SER A 598 13.81 3.52 16.00
CA SER A 598 12.99 2.37 16.36
C SER A 598 13.82 1.09 16.49
N THR A 599 14.83 0.91 15.64
CA THR A 599 15.74 -0.23 15.72
C THR A 599 16.70 -0.10 16.90
N GLU A 600 17.16 1.11 17.23
CA GLU A 600 17.98 1.38 18.42
C GLU A 600 17.28 0.96 19.72
N LEU A 601 15.96 1.15 19.82
CA LEU A 601 15.15 0.74 20.97
C LEU A 601 15.16 -0.77 21.25
N ILE A 602 15.50 -1.60 20.25
CA ILE A 602 15.52 -3.06 20.38
C ILE A 602 16.63 -3.51 21.34
N PHE A 603 17.82 -2.92 21.23
CA PHE A 603 19.03 -3.40 21.90
C PHE A 603 19.60 -2.43 22.95
N SER A 604 19.05 -1.22 23.07
CA SER A 604 19.47 -0.24 24.06
C SER A 604 18.58 -0.25 25.32
N ASP A 605 19.20 -0.30 26.50
CA ASP A 605 18.50 -0.20 27.79
C ASP A 605 17.75 1.12 27.89
N GLU A 606 18.48 2.21 27.65
CA GLU A 606 18.01 3.58 27.49
C GLU A 606 18.77 4.26 26.33
N VAL A 607 18.06 4.99 25.48
CA VAL A 607 18.64 5.74 24.35
C VAL A 607 18.96 7.16 24.79
N ASN A 608 20.24 7.52 24.71
CA ASN A 608 20.68 8.91 24.81
C ASN A 608 20.55 9.58 23.43
N MET A 609 19.54 10.45 23.28
CA MET A 609 19.24 11.11 22.02
C MET A 609 20.42 11.91 21.45
N ASP A 610 21.18 12.61 22.30
CA ASP A 610 22.32 13.42 21.85
C ASP A 610 23.45 12.55 21.27
N GLU A 611 23.72 11.40 21.90
CA GLU A 611 24.72 10.45 21.44
C GLU A 611 24.25 9.72 20.18
N PHE A 612 22.98 9.31 20.16
CA PHE A 612 22.35 8.67 19.02
C PHE A 612 22.39 9.56 17.77
N VAL A 613 21.95 10.81 17.88
CA VAL A 613 21.91 11.76 16.74
C VAL A 613 23.31 12.05 16.22
N LYS A 614 24.31 12.24 17.10
CA LYS A 614 25.70 12.43 16.68
C LYS A 614 26.22 11.23 15.89
N ARG A 615 25.92 10.01 16.33
CA ARG A 615 26.29 8.78 15.64
C ARG A 615 25.55 8.65 14.32
N TYR A 616 24.22 8.80 14.32
CA TYR A 616 23.36 8.75 13.14
C TYR A 616 23.87 9.67 12.02
N LEU A 617 24.09 10.95 12.31
CA LEU A 617 24.58 11.91 11.32
C LEU A 617 25.99 11.56 10.82
N LYS A 618 26.88 11.13 11.72
CA LYS A 618 28.24 10.73 11.35
C LYS A 618 28.21 9.52 10.40
N ASN A 619 27.43 8.50 10.74
CA ASN A 619 27.37 7.25 10.00
C ASN A 619 26.69 7.43 8.64
N ARG A 620 25.62 8.25 8.61
CA ARG A 620 24.89 8.59 7.38
C ARG A 620 25.71 9.46 6.44
N TYR A 621 26.37 10.50 6.96
CA TYR A 621 27.09 11.48 6.13
C TYR A 621 28.58 11.15 5.94
N GLY A 622 29.09 10.14 6.64
CA GLY A 622 30.49 9.69 6.61
C GLY A 622 31.46 10.56 7.41
N LYS A 623 30.99 11.66 8.03
CA LYS A 623 31.76 12.52 8.93
C LYS A 623 30.84 13.39 9.78
N SER A 624 31.36 13.85 10.91
CA SER A 624 30.65 14.78 11.79
C SER A 624 30.81 16.23 11.32
N ASP A 625 29.71 16.98 11.36
CA ASP A 625 29.71 18.43 11.15
C ASP A 625 28.86 19.10 12.24
N ARG A 626 29.38 20.19 12.82
CA ARG A 626 28.73 20.87 13.94
C ARG A 626 27.47 21.61 13.51
N ASP A 627 27.47 22.20 12.31
CA ASP A 627 26.34 22.99 11.84
C ASP A 627 25.18 22.05 11.45
N LEU A 628 25.47 20.92 10.81
CA LEU A 628 24.46 19.88 10.53
C LEU A 628 23.86 19.31 11.82
N LEU A 629 24.65 19.11 12.88
CA LEU A 629 24.12 18.73 14.18
C LEU A 629 23.18 19.80 14.77
N VAL A 630 23.53 21.09 14.64
CA VAL A 630 22.65 22.18 15.05
C VAL A 630 21.35 22.19 14.25
N ALA A 631 21.44 22.01 12.94
CA ALA A 631 20.28 21.94 12.05
C ALA A 631 19.37 20.75 12.40
N PHE A 632 19.95 19.59 12.69
CA PHE A 632 19.20 18.41 13.08
C PHE A 632 18.52 18.56 14.45
N ASN A 633 19.17 19.22 15.42
CA ASN A 633 18.51 19.55 16.68
C ASN A 633 17.29 20.46 16.49
N ILE A 634 17.29 21.34 15.48
CA ILE A 634 16.10 22.13 15.13
C ILE A 634 15.00 21.22 14.56
N LEU A 635 15.34 20.19 13.78
CA LEU A 635 14.37 19.18 13.33
C LEU A 635 13.76 18.40 14.51
N LEU A 636 14.60 18.01 15.48
CA LEU A 636 14.17 17.38 16.75
C LEU A 636 13.25 18.28 17.59
N ASP A 637 13.35 19.59 17.45
CA ASP A 637 12.48 20.56 18.14
C ASP A 637 11.23 20.94 17.33
N THR A 638 11.09 20.43 16.10
CA THR A 638 9.99 20.78 15.19
C THR A 638 9.33 19.55 14.59
N VAL A 639 9.69 19.15 13.38
CA VAL A 639 9.05 18.04 12.63
C VAL A 639 9.19 16.68 13.31
N TYR A 640 10.24 16.49 14.11
CA TYR A 640 10.45 15.28 14.92
C TYR A 640 10.00 15.42 16.40
N ASN A 641 9.28 16.51 16.72
CA ASN A 641 8.60 16.69 18.01
C ASN A 641 7.37 17.59 17.88
N PRO A 642 6.40 17.26 17.00
CA PRO A 642 5.16 18.03 16.90
C PRO A 642 4.33 17.90 18.19
N VAL A 643 3.47 18.89 18.45
CA VAL A 643 2.59 18.89 19.63
C VAL A 643 1.72 17.63 19.69
N THR A 644 1.68 16.98 20.85
CA THR A 644 1.02 15.67 21.08
C THR A 644 -0.42 15.77 21.58
N ASP A 645 -0.90 16.97 21.90
CA ASP A 645 -2.22 17.19 22.51
C ASP A 645 -3.38 16.99 21.51
N ILE A 646 -3.06 16.90 20.21
CA ILE A 646 -4.00 16.64 19.12
C ILE A 646 -3.61 15.31 18.47
N TYR A 647 -4.52 14.35 18.43
CA TYR A 647 -4.33 13.10 17.68
C TYR A 647 -4.25 13.40 16.19
N HIS A 648 -3.30 12.79 15.49
CA HIS A 648 -3.11 12.91 14.05
C HIS A 648 -2.49 11.64 13.47
N GLU A 649 -2.76 11.39 12.19
CA GLU A 649 -2.36 10.20 11.45
C GLU A 649 -1.24 10.55 10.47
N GLY A 650 0.01 10.41 10.93
CA GLY A 650 1.21 10.69 10.13
C GLY A 650 1.56 12.18 10.05
N ALA A 651 2.35 12.54 9.05
CA ALA A 651 2.80 13.92 8.83
C ALA A 651 1.63 14.88 8.55
N SER A 652 1.83 16.16 8.85
CA SER A 652 0.97 17.23 8.33
C SER A 652 0.98 17.18 6.80
N GLU A 653 -0.20 17.12 6.19
CA GLU A 653 -0.34 16.99 4.75
C GLU A 653 -0.01 18.28 4.01
N SER A 654 0.46 18.13 2.78
CA SER A 654 0.72 19.27 1.90
C SER A 654 -0.57 19.84 1.31
N VAL A 655 -0.75 21.16 1.41
CA VAL A 655 -1.80 21.87 0.67
C VAL A 655 -1.66 21.70 -0.85
N ILE A 656 -0.44 21.46 -1.35
CA ILE A 656 -0.19 21.20 -2.79
C ILE A 656 -0.93 19.93 -3.22
N ASN A 657 -0.92 18.89 -2.37
CA ASN A 657 -1.46 17.57 -2.71
C ASN A 657 -2.99 17.53 -2.57
N ALA A 658 -3.58 18.47 -1.84
CA ALA A 658 -5.02 18.55 -1.62
C ALA A 658 -5.78 18.95 -2.90
N ARG A 659 -6.99 18.42 -3.07
CA ARG A 659 -7.92 18.95 -4.07
C ARG A 659 -8.24 20.43 -3.79
N PRO A 660 -8.05 21.34 -4.76
CA PRO A 660 -8.15 22.76 -4.53
C PRO A 660 -9.54 23.21 -4.07
N SER A 661 -9.57 24.03 -3.03
CA SER A 661 -10.75 24.79 -2.62
C SER A 661 -10.31 26.00 -1.78
N LEU A 662 -11.23 26.89 -1.44
CA LEU A 662 -10.98 27.98 -0.49
C LEU A 662 -11.09 27.56 0.98
N GLY A 663 -11.41 26.29 1.27
CA GLY A 663 -11.67 25.80 2.63
C GLY A 663 -10.94 24.49 2.95
N ILE A 664 -9.71 24.33 2.46
CA ILE A 664 -8.92 23.12 2.67
C ILE A 664 -8.48 23.03 4.14
N ASN A 665 -8.76 21.89 4.76
CA ASN A 665 -8.26 21.53 6.09
C ASN A 665 -7.37 20.28 6.08
N SER A 666 -7.43 19.50 4.99
CA SER A 666 -6.69 18.26 4.79
C SER A 666 -6.68 17.91 3.29
N ALA A 667 -5.72 17.09 2.86
CA ALA A 667 -5.72 16.47 1.54
C ALA A 667 -6.57 15.19 1.56
N SER A 668 -6.34 14.33 2.55
CA SER A 668 -7.15 13.13 2.81
C SER A 668 -8.21 13.38 3.89
N LYS A 669 -9.21 12.48 4.00
CA LYS A 669 -10.31 12.64 4.96
C LYS A 669 -9.88 12.62 6.43
N TRP A 670 -8.85 11.86 6.78
CA TRP A 670 -8.37 11.70 8.17
C TRP A 670 -7.01 12.36 8.43
N GLY A 671 -6.42 12.98 7.41
CA GLY A 671 -5.22 13.80 7.55
C GLY A 671 -5.51 15.24 7.99
N THR A 672 -4.48 16.09 7.97
CA THR A 672 -4.60 17.50 8.33
C THR A 672 -3.46 18.32 7.71
N ILE A 673 -3.75 19.49 7.16
CA ILE A 673 -2.69 20.44 6.74
C ILE A 673 -2.19 21.30 7.91
N HIS A 674 -2.80 21.19 9.09
CA HIS A 674 -2.40 21.95 10.27
C HIS A 674 -1.03 21.49 10.75
N LYS A 675 -0.14 22.46 10.99
CA LYS A 675 1.23 22.21 11.44
C LYS A 675 1.31 22.35 12.94
N ASN A 676 1.82 21.32 13.60
CA ASN A 676 1.96 21.27 15.04
C ASN A 676 3.37 21.68 15.51
N TYR A 677 4.05 22.54 14.74
CA TYR A 677 5.40 23.03 15.01
C TYR A 677 5.61 24.44 14.39
N ASP A 678 6.67 25.14 14.82
CA ASP A 678 7.05 26.44 14.24
C ASP A 678 7.82 26.25 12.92
N SER A 679 7.10 26.37 11.79
CA SER A 679 7.65 26.13 10.45
C SER A 679 8.78 27.08 10.06
N ARG A 680 8.86 28.27 10.65
CA ARG A 680 9.93 29.25 10.33
C ARG A 680 11.30 28.77 10.76
N LYS A 681 11.37 27.90 11.78
CA LYS A 681 12.65 27.33 12.21
C LYS A 681 13.29 26.45 11.13
N LEU A 682 12.50 25.86 10.23
CA LEU A 682 13.03 25.05 9.14
C LEU A 682 13.76 25.87 8.08
N GLU A 683 13.46 27.16 7.94
CA GLU A 683 14.21 28.07 7.05
C GLU A 683 15.69 28.10 7.45
N ARG A 684 15.97 28.10 8.77
CA ARG A 684 17.34 28.03 9.27
C ARG A 684 18.00 26.67 9.00
N VAL A 685 17.23 25.59 9.07
CA VAL A 685 17.74 24.24 8.76
C VAL A 685 18.18 24.17 7.31
N ILE A 686 17.31 24.58 6.37
CA ILE A 686 17.62 24.53 4.95
C ILE A 686 18.78 25.45 4.58
N GLU A 687 18.90 26.64 5.19
CA GLU A 687 20.09 27.50 5.03
C GLU A 687 21.39 26.79 5.41
N ILE A 688 21.40 26.08 6.54
CA ILE A 688 22.58 25.37 7.02
C ILE A 688 22.93 24.23 6.06
N TYR A 689 21.96 23.40 5.68
CA TYR A 689 22.18 22.33 4.73
C TYR A 689 22.71 22.90 3.40
N ILE A 690 22.06 23.89 2.80
CA ILE A 690 22.57 24.50 1.54
C ILE A 690 24.01 25.01 1.69
N SER A 691 24.37 25.62 2.83
CA SER A 691 25.75 26.08 3.07
C SER A 691 26.80 24.96 3.09
N LYS A 692 26.38 23.71 3.31
CA LYS A 692 27.21 22.50 3.33
C LYS A 692 27.15 21.69 2.05
N TYR A 693 26.37 22.13 1.05
CA TYR A 693 26.15 21.39 -0.20
C TYR A 693 27.45 20.96 -0.87
N ASP A 694 28.39 21.88 -1.12
CA ASP A 694 29.64 21.54 -1.80
C ASP A 694 30.52 20.53 -1.06
N GLU A 695 30.38 20.47 0.27
CA GLU A 695 31.14 19.57 1.13
C GLU A 695 30.56 18.15 1.18
N PHE A 696 29.24 17.99 0.98
CA PHE A 696 28.53 16.73 1.17
C PHE A 696 27.75 16.22 -0.05
N LYS A 697 27.80 16.93 -1.20
CA LYS A 697 27.03 16.58 -2.41
C LYS A 697 27.27 15.17 -2.98
N ASP A 698 28.39 14.54 -2.66
CA ASP A 698 28.72 13.17 -3.10
C ASP A 698 28.19 12.09 -2.13
N ASN A 699 27.55 12.49 -1.02
CA ASN A 699 26.93 11.57 -0.06
C ASN A 699 25.42 11.46 -0.36
N GLU A 700 24.96 10.26 -0.72
CA GLU A 700 23.55 9.98 -1.08
C GLU A 700 22.59 10.32 0.07
N GLY A 701 22.91 9.91 1.30
CA GLY A 701 22.07 10.17 2.49
C GLY A 701 21.88 11.66 2.76
N TYR A 702 22.93 12.46 2.60
CA TYR A 702 22.87 13.91 2.72
C TYR A 702 21.99 14.55 1.63
N ILE A 703 22.12 14.11 0.38
CA ILE A 703 21.30 14.63 -0.73
C ILE A 703 19.82 14.31 -0.53
N ILE A 704 19.51 13.09 -0.09
CA ILE A 704 18.13 12.68 0.24
C ILE A 704 17.56 13.58 1.35
N ASP A 705 18.30 13.76 2.44
CA ASP A 705 17.84 14.58 3.57
C ASP A 705 17.68 16.05 3.17
N LEU A 706 18.59 16.60 2.37
CA LEU A 706 18.48 17.95 1.82
C LEU A 706 17.21 18.11 0.97
N ILE A 707 16.88 17.13 0.13
CA ILE A 707 15.67 17.13 -0.71
C ILE A 707 14.41 17.07 0.16
N ASP A 708 14.36 16.17 1.15
CA ASP A 708 13.18 16.04 2.03
C ASP A 708 12.98 17.29 2.91
N ILE A 709 14.07 17.90 3.42
CA ILE A 709 14.00 19.18 4.16
C ILE A 709 13.52 20.32 3.25
N ALA A 710 14.05 20.41 2.03
CA ALA A 710 13.62 21.43 1.07
C ALA A 710 12.13 21.26 0.70
N SER A 711 11.66 20.02 0.51
CA SER A 711 10.26 19.71 0.27
C SER A 711 9.39 20.20 1.42
N GLU A 712 9.76 19.87 2.67
CA GLU A 712 9.02 20.32 3.86
C GLU A 712 8.99 21.85 3.98
N VAL A 713 10.07 22.55 3.64
CA VAL A 713 10.09 24.03 3.60
C VAL A 713 9.15 24.59 2.53
N ILE A 714 9.08 23.96 1.34
CA ILE A 714 8.18 24.41 0.28
C ILE A 714 6.72 24.15 0.66
N ILE A 715 6.39 22.97 1.17
CA ILE A 715 5.07 22.65 1.73
C ILE A 715 4.67 23.69 2.78
N ASN A 716 5.65 24.08 3.59
CA ASN A 716 5.45 25.09 4.60
C ASN A 716 5.08 26.46 4.02
N LEU A 717 5.85 26.94 3.05
CA LEU A 717 5.60 28.19 2.34
C LEU A 717 4.28 28.15 1.57
N ALA A 718 3.99 27.07 0.87
CA ALA A 718 2.76 26.88 0.11
C ALA A 718 1.52 27.06 0.99
N SER A 719 1.54 26.52 2.21
CA SER A 719 0.47 26.70 3.19
C SER A 719 0.25 28.17 3.57
N GLU A 720 1.32 28.97 3.68
CA GLU A 720 1.18 30.39 4.01
C GLU A 720 0.75 31.21 2.78
N TYR A 721 1.25 30.89 1.59
CA TYR A 721 0.77 31.44 0.33
C TYR A 721 -0.72 31.18 0.11
N TYR A 722 -1.20 29.99 0.46
CA TYR A 722 -2.62 29.63 0.41
C TYR A 722 -3.47 30.54 1.30
N GLN A 723 -3.02 30.87 2.51
CA GLN A 723 -3.73 31.82 3.39
C GLN A 723 -3.85 33.21 2.76
N ILE A 724 -2.81 33.68 2.08
CA ILE A 724 -2.82 34.96 1.36
C ILE A 724 -3.75 34.91 0.14
N ILE A 725 -3.78 33.78 -0.58
CA ILE A 725 -4.74 33.54 -1.67
C ILE A 725 -6.19 33.68 -1.14
N GLN A 726 -6.51 33.04 -0.02
CA GLN A 726 -7.83 33.15 0.61
C GLN A 726 -8.16 34.60 0.98
N GLU A 727 -7.20 35.35 1.55
CA GLU A 727 -7.39 36.75 1.88
C GLU A 727 -7.68 37.62 0.65
N TYR A 728 -6.88 37.53 -0.41
CA TYR A 728 -7.08 38.33 -1.62
C TYR A 728 -8.36 37.97 -2.36
N TYR A 729 -8.74 36.69 -2.38
CA TYR A 729 -10.01 36.26 -2.93
C TYR A 729 -11.19 36.88 -2.14
N ASN A 730 -11.18 36.76 -0.81
CA ASN A 730 -12.25 37.28 0.05
C ASN A 730 -12.38 38.82 -0.02
N ASN A 731 -11.26 39.52 -0.24
CA ASN A 731 -11.23 40.97 -0.41
C ASN A 731 -11.51 41.43 -1.86
N GLY A 732 -11.77 40.52 -2.80
CA GLY A 732 -12.06 40.84 -4.21
C GLY A 732 -10.86 41.43 -4.97
N ASN A 733 -9.64 41.16 -4.52
CA ASN A 733 -8.43 41.78 -5.06
C ASN A 733 -7.81 40.94 -6.20
N ILE A 734 -8.51 40.87 -7.35
CA ILE A 734 -8.20 39.96 -8.46
C ILE A 734 -6.77 40.07 -8.99
N LYS A 735 -6.20 41.28 -9.09
CA LYS A 735 -4.82 41.46 -9.59
C LYS A 735 -3.79 40.82 -8.69
N TYR A 736 -3.95 40.97 -7.37
CA TYR A 736 -3.04 40.38 -6.41
C TYR A 736 -3.30 38.89 -6.25
N LEU A 737 -4.56 38.44 -6.38
CA LEU A 737 -4.93 37.03 -6.46
C LEU A 737 -4.17 36.33 -7.60
N GLN A 738 -4.22 36.86 -8.82
CA GLN A 738 -3.50 36.30 -9.97
C GLN A 738 -1.98 36.21 -9.73
N LEU A 739 -1.38 37.25 -9.16
CA LEU A 739 0.04 37.28 -8.85
C LEU A 739 0.42 36.21 -7.82
N ILE A 740 -0.33 36.12 -6.72
CA ILE A 740 -0.03 35.18 -5.64
C ILE A 740 -0.30 33.72 -6.06
N SER A 741 -1.34 33.49 -6.87
CA SER A 741 -1.62 32.19 -7.49
C SER A 741 -0.48 31.75 -8.40
N LYS A 742 0.09 32.66 -9.20
CA LYS A 742 1.29 32.35 -10.02
C LYS A 742 2.49 31.97 -9.14
N LYS A 743 2.72 32.65 -8.01
CA LYS A 743 3.79 32.29 -7.07
C LYS A 743 3.58 30.90 -6.46
N PHE A 744 2.35 30.57 -6.04
CA PHE A 744 2.00 29.24 -5.56
C PHE A 744 2.26 28.16 -6.62
N LEU A 745 1.82 28.37 -7.86
CA LEU A 745 2.09 27.43 -8.95
C LEU A 745 3.59 27.23 -9.23
N ASN A 746 4.38 28.30 -9.16
CA ASN A 746 5.83 28.22 -9.30
C ASN A 746 6.49 27.45 -8.14
N LEU A 747 5.95 27.54 -6.92
CA LEU A 747 6.40 26.71 -5.79
C LEU A 747 6.16 25.22 -6.04
N ILE A 748 5.01 24.84 -6.62
CA ILE A 748 4.75 23.43 -7.00
C ILE A 748 5.79 22.94 -8.00
N LEU A 749 6.10 23.75 -9.03
CA LEU A 749 7.12 23.39 -10.02
C LEU A 749 8.53 23.32 -9.41
N LEU A 750 8.87 24.23 -8.50
CA LEU A 750 10.13 24.18 -7.76
C LEU A 750 10.24 22.89 -6.93
N GLN A 751 9.16 22.51 -6.23
CA GLN A 751 9.09 21.26 -5.47
C GLN A 751 9.30 20.05 -6.36
N ALA A 752 8.56 19.94 -7.47
CA ALA A 752 8.72 18.83 -8.42
C ALA A 752 10.16 18.75 -8.97
N ASN A 753 10.76 19.89 -9.33
CA ASN A 753 12.14 19.90 -9.83
C ASN A 753 13.16 19.46 -8.77
N ILE A 754 13.03 19.89 -7.51
CA ILE A 754 13.90 19.46 -6.42
C ILE A 754 13.75 17.95 -6.17
N LEU A 755 12.51 17.46 -6.07
CA LEU A 755 12.21 16.05 -5.86
C LEU A 755 12.75 15.17 -7.00
N SER A 756 12.87 15.70 -8.21
CA SER A 756 13.38 14.97 -9.38
C SER A 756 14.85 14.53 -9.28
N TYR A 757 15.60 15.06 -8.31
CA TYR A 757 16.96 14.64 -7.98
C TYR A 757 17.02 13.40 -7.07
N ASN A 758 15.89 12.94 -6.55
CA ASN A 758 15.78 11.67 -5.86
C ASN A 758 14.97 10.70 -6.73
N ASP A 759 15.67 9.73 -7.31
CA ASP A 759 15.08 8.72 -8.17
C ASP A 759 13.97 7.88 -7.49
N LYS A 760 13.99 7.79 -6.17
CA LYS A 760 12.96 7.09 -5.37
C LYS A 760 11.64 7.87 -5.30
N LYS A 761 11.62 9.14 -5.73
CA LYS A 761 10.45 10.02 -5.76
C LYS A 761 9.81 10.08 -7.16
N SER A 762 9.83 8.98 -7.92
CA SER A 762 9.26 8.91 -9.27
C SER A 762 8.24 7.78 -9.39
N LEU A 763 6.99 8.12 -9.71
CA LEU A 763 6.02 7.11 -10.11
C LEU A 763 6.41 6.48 -11.44
N GLN A 764 6.93 7.27 -12.39
CA GLN A 764 7.30 6.76 -13.71
C GLN A 764 8.33 5.61 -13.62
N LYS A 765 9.27 5.66 -12.67
CA LYS A 765 10.20 4.55 -12.47
C LYS A 765 9.52 3.26 -12.00
N ILE A 766 8.49 3.38 -11.15
CA ILE A 766 7.68 2.24 -10.72
C ILE A 766 6.88 1.69 -11.91
N ILE A 767 6.28 2.57 -12.72
CA ILE A 767 5.55 2.17 -13.94
C ILE A 767 6.49 1.45 -14.94
N ASN A 768 7.69 1.99 -15.19
CA ASN A 768 8.68 1.33 -16.05
C ASN A 768 9.08 -0.06 -15.53
N LYS A 769 9.13 -0.23 -14.20
CA LYS A 769 9.38 -1.54 -13.59
C LYS A 769 8.23 -2.51 -13.88
N LEU A 770 6.99 -2.04 -13.81
CA LEU A 770 5.81 -2.85 -14.15
C LEU A 770 5.78 -3.24 -15.63
N ASP A 771 6.13 -2.32 -16.53
CA ASP A 771 6.22 -2.62 -17.98
C ASP A 771 7.33 -3.64 -18.30
N ALA A 772 8.38 -3.73 -17.47
CA ALA A 772 9.44 -4.71 -17.60
C ALA A 772 9.07 -6.10 -17.08
N LEU A 773 7.93 -6.26 -16.38
CA LEU A 773 7.44 -7.56 -15.94
C LEU A 773 6.86 -8.32 -17.14
N ASP A 774 7.09 -9.64 -17.15
CA ASP A 774 6.65 -10.54 -18.21
C ASP A 774 5.16 -10.91 -18.06
N TYR A 775 4.27 -9.94 -18.21
CA TYR A 775 2.82 -10.15 -18.20
C TYR A 775 2.17 -9.68 -19.52
N ASP A 776 0.94 -10.12 -19.75
CA ASP A 776 0.13 -9.64 -20.88
C ASP A 776 -0.24 -8.16 -20.72
N ASP A 777 -0.62 -7.53 -21.83
CA ASP A 777 -0.79 -6.08 -21.88
C ASP A 777 -1.95 -5.60 -21.01
N TYR A 778 -3.05 -6.34 -20.96
CA TYR A 778 -4.19 -5.98 -20.11
C TYR A 778 -3.84 -6.01 -18.63
N PHE A 779 -3.12 -7.05 -18.19
CA PHE A 779 -2.71 -7.14 -16.80
C PHE A 779 -1.69 -6.06 -16.44
N LYS A 780 -0.69 -5.79 -17.31
CA LYS A 780 0.26 -4.67 -17.10
C LYS A 780 -0.47 -3.33 -16.98
N ASP A 781 -1.41 -3.04 -17.88
CA ASP A 781 -2.23 -1.83 -17.82
C ASP A 781 -3.04 -1.76 -16.52
N THR A 782 -3.64 -2.87 -16.10
CA THR A 782 -4.36 -2.97 -14.82
C THR A 782 -3.47 -2.66 -13.62
N LEU A 783 -2.23 -3.19 -13.57
CA LEU A 783 -1.28 -2.87 -12.50
C LEU A 783 -0.91 -1.38 -12.50
N LYS A 784 -0.67 -0.79 -13.68
CA LYS A 784 -0.33 0.64 -13.83
C LYS A 784 -1.46 1.56 -13.39
N TYR A 785 -2.69 1.30 -13.85
CA TYR A 785 -3.86 2.08 -13.47
C TYR A 785 -4.16 1.95 -11.98
N ASN A 786 -4.11 0.74 -11.41
CA ASN A 786 -4.29 0.55 -9.97
C ASN A 786 -3.23 1.30 -9.14
N LYS A 787 -1.97 1.34 -9.60
CA LYS A 787 -0.93 2.10 -8.89
C LYS A 787 -1.17 3.61 -8.90
N LYS A 788 -1.62 4.17 -10.03
CA LYS A 788 -2.02 5.59 -10.10
C LYS A 788 -3.28 5.86 -9.29
N MET A 789 -4.27 4.98 -9.36
CA MET A 789 -5.56 5.08 -8.69
C MET A 789 -5.41 5.06 -7.17
N ILE A 790 -4.65 4.12 -6.60
CA ILE A 790 -4.51 4.04 -5.15
C ILE A 790 -3.89 5.31 -4.54
N LEU A 791 -2.99 5.97 -5.28
CA LEU A 791 -2.31 7.21 -4.87
C LEU A 791 -3.18 8.46 -5.03
N THR A 792 -4.34 8.34 -5.68
CA THR A 792 -5.22 9.45 -6.05
C THR A 792 -6.66 9.16 -5.63
N THR A 793 -7.52 8.64 -6.50
CA THR A 793 -8.95 8.43 -6.19
C THR A 793 -9.20 7.25 -5.24
N TRP A 794 -8.19 6.41 -5.02
CA TRP A 794 -8.22 5.12 -4.34
C TRP A 794 -9.01 4.03 -5.05
N TYR A 795 -10.21 4.33 -5.58
CA TYR A 795 -10.95 3.44 -6.49
C TYR A 795 -11.98 4.24 -7.33
N ASP A 796 -13.22 3.75 -7.41
CA ASP A 796 -14.36 4.39 -8.07
C ASP A 796 -14.80 5.71 -7.38
N LYS A 797 -15.76 6.42 -8.00
CA LYS A 797 -16.26 7.70 -7.49
C LYS A 797 -16.93 7.59 -6.12
N LEU A 798 -17.70 6.52 -5.89
CA LEU A 798 -18.40 6.32 -4.63
C LEU A 798 -17.39 6.12 -3.48
N VAL A 799 -16.31 5.40 -3.74
CA VAL A 799 -15.22 5.17 -2.79
C VAL A 799 -14.39 6.43 -2.58
N SER A 800 -14.03 7.12 -3.66
CA SER A 800 -13.23 8.34 -3.62
C SER A 800 -13.93 9.46 -2.86
N GLU A 801 -15.19 9.74 -3.22
CA GLU A 801 -15.94 10.88 -2.70
C GLU A 801 -16.69 10.54 -1.40
N ASP A 802 -17.61 9.57 -1.44
CA ASP A 802 -18.51 9.27 -0.33
C ASP A 802 -17.87 8.34 0.72
N GLY A 803 -17.04 7.39 0.27
CA GLY A 803 -16.17 6.58 1.12
C GLY A 803 -15.11 7.46 1.79
N GLY A 804 -14.62 8.45 1.05
CA GLY A 804 -13.66 9.45 1.50
C GLY A 804 -12.21 9.00 1.43
N LEU A 805 -11.91 8.10 0.49
CA LEU A 805 -10.55 7.62 0.26
C LEU A 805 -9.76 8.46 -0.75
N ARG A 806 -10.37 9.50 -1.34
CA ARG A 806 -9.64 10.46 -2.18
C ARG A 806 -8.38 10.96 -1.50
N ASP A 807 -7.29 10.92 -2.25
CA ASP A 807 -5.94 11.35 -1.88
C ASP A 807 -5.45 10.75 -0.54
N TYR A 808 -5.99 9.61 -0.06
CA TYR A 808 -5.56 8.97 1.20
C TYR A 808 -4.07 8.63 1.20
N ALA A 809 -3.60 8.12 0.06
CA ALA A 809 -2.20 7.76 -0.18
C ALA A 809 -1.49 8.78 -1.08
N ASN A 810 -1.83 10.07 -0.94
CA ASN A 810 -1.15 11.14 -1.68
C ASN A 810 0.37 11.12 -1.42
N THR A 811 1.16 11.54 -2.42
CA THR A 811 2.61 11.36 -2.39
C THR A 811 3.36 12.50 -3.10
N ASP A 812 4.58 12.77 -2.67
CA ASP A 812 5.48 13.74 -3.27
C ASP A 812 6.34 13.08 -4.37
N PHE A 813 5.71 12.31 -5.25
CA PHE A 813 6.37 11.89 -6.49
C PHE A 813 6.41 13.07 -7.44
N TYR A 814 7.59 13.44 -7.93
CA TYR A 814 7.76 14.68 -8.70
C TYR A 814 6.91 14.70 -9.97
N ASP A 815 6.70 13.53 -10.57
CA ASP A 815 5.91 13.33 -11.77
C ASP A 815 4.40 13.39 -11.49
N ILE A 816 3.94 13.30 -10.24
CA ILE A 816 2.56 13.61 -9.80
C ILE A 816 2.45 15.09 -9.40
N VAL A 817 3.40 15.58 -8.61
CA VAL A 817 3.43 16.98 -8.13
C VAL A 817 3.43 17.95 -9.31
N GLY A 818 4.30 17.72 -10.29
CA GLY A 818 4.46 18.58 -11.46
C GLY A 818 3.39 18.41 -12.54
N THR A 819 2.55 17.38 -12.47
CA THR A 819 1.51 17.11 -13.47
C THR A 819 0.12 17.19 -12.86
N LEU A 820 -0.29 16.25 -12.01
CA LEU A 820 -1.62 16.20 -11.41
C LEU A 820 -1.86 17.40 -10.48
N TYR A 821 -1.05 17.54 -9.43
CA TYR A 821 -1.30 18.53 -8.39
C TYR A 821 -1.16 19.96 -8.93
N TYR A 822 -0.12 20.22 -9.74
CA TYR A 822 0.03 21.49 -10.45
C TYR A 822 -1.21 21.82 -11.29
N ASN A 823 -1.70 20.88 -12.10
CA ASN A 823 -2.83 21.17 -13.00
C ASN A 823 -4.16 21.28 -12.26
N ARG A 824 -4.38 20.54 -11.16
CA ARG A 824 -5.52 20.76 -10.25
C ARG A 824 -5.54 22.22 -9.79
N TRP A 825 -4.45 22.69 -9.19
CA TRP A 825 -4.34 24.06 -8.67
C TRP A 825 -4.42 25.13 -9.75
N LYS A 826 -3.78 24.90 -10.90
CA LYS A 826 -3.84 25.84 -12.02
C LYS A 826 -5.27 26.04 -12.51
N ARG A 827 -6.00 24.94 -12.72
CA ARG A 827 -7.42 24.98 -13.12
C ARG A 827 -8.25 25.78 -12.12
N PHE A 828 -8.09 25.49 -10.83
CA PHE A 828 -8.81 26.22 -9.78
C PHE A 828 -8.49 27.72 -9.77
N PHE A 829 -7.22 28.10 -9.90
CA PHE A 829 -6.81 29.51 -9.91
C PHE A 829 -7.30 30.28 -11.14
N ASP A 830 -7.30 29.66 -12.32
CA ASP A 830 -7.80 30.27 -13.56
C ASP A 830 -9.28 30.63 -13.41
N GLU A 831 -10.08 29.76 -12.78
CA GLU A 831 -11.51 29.95 -12.57
C GLU A 831 -11.85 30.99 -11.48
N ILE A 832 -11.21 30.94 -10.30
CA ILE A 832 -11.46 31.96 -9.27
C ILE A 832 -10.97 33.35 -9.70
N SER A 833 -10.01 33.41 -10.63
CA SER A 833 -9.51 34.66 -11.21
C SER A 833 -10.42 35.25 -12.29
N SER A 834 -11.20 34.41 -13.00
CA SER A 834 -12.15 34.86 -14.03
C SER A 834 -13.52 35.24 -13.46
N ASN A 835 -13.75 35.01 -12.15
CA ASN A 835 -15.04 35.18 -11.47
C ASN A 835 -16.15 34.30 -12.09
N GLU A 836 -15.78 33.25 -12.82
CA GLU A 836 -16.66 32.28 -13.44
C GLU A 836 -16.80 31.03 -12.56
N LEU A 837 -17.21 31.19 -11.29
CA LEU A 837 -17.63 30.04 -10.47
C LEU A 837 -18.96 29.48 -11.04
N LYS A 838 -18.87 28.77 -12.15
CA LYS A 838 -19.97 28.11 -12.85
C LYS A 838 -20.05 26.65 -12.40
N GLY A 839 -20.37 26.41 -11.14
CA GLY A 839 -20.74 25.08 -10.66
C GLY A 839 -19.58 24.16 -10.26
N PHE A 840 -19.94 22.93 -9.91
CA PHE A 840 -19.16 21.92 -9.19
C PHE A 840 -17.84 21.55 -9.90
N TYR A 841 -16.71 21.58 -9.18
CA TYR A 841 -15.45 20.98 -9.64
C TYR A 841 -15.61 19.46 -9.63
N ASP A 842 -15.69 18.86 -10.83
CA ASP A 842 -15.52 17.42 -10.93
C ASP A 842 -14.02 17.08 -10.90
N ASP A 843 -13.48 17.01 -9.68
CA ASP A 843 -12.09 16.61 -9.43
C ASP A 843 -11.89 15.12 -9.73
N TYR A 844 -12.90 14.27 -9.44
CA TYR A 844 -12.83 12.84 -9.71
C TYR A 844 -12.58 12.56 -11.18
N ARG A 845 -13.39 13.15 -12.07
CA ARG A 845 -13.22 12.95 -13.53
C ARG A 845 -11.88 13.47 -14.04
N PHE A 846 -11.41 14.58 -13.48
CA PHE A 846 -10.09 15.12 -13.81
C PHE A 846 -8.98 14.15 -13.43
N ASP A 847 -9.06 13.58 -12.22
CA ASP A 847 -8.10 12.61 -11.72
C ASP A 847 -8.13 11.32 -12.55
N VAL A 848 -9.31 10.80 -12.89
CA VAL A 848 -9.45 9.60 -13.72
C VAL A 848 -8.86 9.79 -15.11
N LYS A 849 -9.06 10.96 -15.73
CA LYS A 849 -8.40 11.28 -17.01
C LYS A 849 -6.88 11.24 -16.88
N TRP A 850 -6.34 11.77 -15.78
CA TRP A 850 -4.90 11.68 -15.53
C TRP A 850 -4.43 10.25 -15.25
N ILE A 851 -5.18 9.47 -14.46
CA ILE A 851 -4.88 8.05 -14.17
C ILE A 851 -4.74 7.26 -15.47
N ASN A 852 -5.70 7.41 -16.37
CA ASN A 852 -5.82 6.60 -17.58
C ASN A 852 -5.07 7.18 -18.80
N ASP A 853 -4.42 8.33 -18.68
CA ASP A 853 -3.56 8.90 -19.71
C ASP A 853 -2.14 8.32 -19.59
N ASP A 854 -1.65 7.68 -20.66
CA ASP A 854 -0.33 7.05 -20.72
C ASP A 854 0.80 8.09 -20.60
N ASP A 855 0.55 9.34 -21.01
CA ASP A 855 1.52 10.45 -20.97
C ASP A 855 1.40 11.34 -19.71
N SER A 856 0.49 11.01 -18.80
CA SER A 856 0.18 11.82 -17.60
C SER A 856 1.37 12.10 -16.67
N LEU A 857 2.41 11.27 -16.72
CA LEU A 857 3.61 11.38 -15.89
C LEU A 857 4.77 12.11 -16.58
N ASN A 858 4.58 12.60 -17.81
CA ASN A 858 5.59 13.33 -18.57
C ASN A 858 5.81 14.73 -17.98
N PHE A 859 6.63 14.81 -16.93
CA PHE A 859 7.07 16.05 -16.33
C PHE A 859 8.33 16.60 -17.02
N ASN A 860 8.24 17.83 -17.53
CA ASN A 860 9.38 18.54 -18.10
C ASN A 860 10.31 19.06 -17.00
N LYS A 861 11.35 18.27 -16.69
CA LYS A 861 12.38 18.65 -15.72
C LYS A 861 13.16 19.88 -16.19
N SER A 862 13.54 20.72 -15.25
CA SER A 862 14.43 21.86 -15.45
C SER A 862 15.87 21.39 -15.68
N ASP A 863 16.61 22.10 -16.54
CA ASP A 863 18.05 21.89 -16.74
C ASP A 863 18.91 22.46 -15.58
N LYS A 864 18.28 23.10 -14.58
CA LYS A 864 18.98 23.69 -13.42
C LYS A 864 19.53 22.60 -12.51
N SER A 865 20.76 22.81 -12.01
CA SER A 865 21.37 21.97 -10.99
C SER A 865 20.58 21.99 -9.67
N LEU A 866 20.70 20.94 -8.84
CA LEU A 866 20.09 20.92 -7.51
C LEU A 866 20.50 22.14 -6.67
N ASN A 867 21.78 22.52 -6.68
CA ASN A 867 22.25 23.71 -5.97
C ASN A 867 21.56 25.00 -6.45
N SER A 868 21.36 25.14 -7.76
CA SER A 868 20.65 26.30 -8.32
C SER A 868 19.17 26.33 -7.92
N LEU A 869 18.52 25.18 -7.81
CA LEU A 869 17.14 25.09 -7.30
C LEU A 869 17.07 25.42 -5.80
N MET A 870 18.07 25.02 -5.03
CA MET A 870 18.20 25.39 -3.63
C MET A 870 18.41 26.89 -3.43
N ASP A 871 19.23 27.53 -4.28
CA ASP A 871 19.37 28.99 -4.29
C ASP A 871 18.04 29.69 -4.60
N LEU A 872 17.24 29.16 -5.54
CA LEU A 872 15.90 29.67 -5.83
C LEU A 872 14.96 29.56 -4.63
N LEU A 873 15.03 28.46 -3.88
CA LEU A 873 14.26 28.31 -2.63
C LEU A 873 14.65 29.37 -1.60
N LEU A 874 15.95 29.65 -1.41
CA LEU A 874 16.41 30.72 -0.51
C LEU A 874 15.95 32.11 -0.95
N VAL A 875 15.98 32.38 -2.26
CA VAL A 875 15.44 33.63 -2.82
C VAL A 875 13.95 33.75 -2.52
N GLU A 876 13.20 32.67 -2.68
CA GLU A 876 11.75 32.68 -2.46
C GLU A 876 11.38 32.88 -0.99
N ILE A 877 12.08 32.22 -0.06
CA ILE A 877 11.99 32.52 1.38
C ILE A 877 12.27 34.01 1.62
N GLY A 878 13.35 34.54 1.03
CA GLY A 878 13.75 35.93 1.17
C GLY A 878 12.70 36.93 0.66
N ILE A 879 12.11 36.68 -0.51
CA ILE A 879 11.03 37.50 -1.10
C ILE A 879 9.82 37.51 -0.17
N TYR A 880 9.41 36.32 0.28
CA TYR A 880 8.23 36.12 1.09
C TYR A 880 8.35 36.78 2.48
N ARG A 881 9.51 36.65 3.14
CA ARG A 881 9.75 37.20 4.48
C ARG A 881 10.03 38.70 4.50
N ASN A 882 10.74 39.23 3.50
CA ASN A 882 11.17 40.64 3.50
C ASN A 882 10.20 41.58 2.78
N ASN A 883 9.10 41.08 2.23
CA ASN A 883 8.07 41.90 1.58
C ASN A 883 8.67 42.81 0.49
N PHE A 884 9.66 42.30 -0.28
CA PHE A 884 10.25 42.99 -1.44
C PHE A 884 9.23 43.08 -2.58
N SER A 885 8.14 43.82 -2.38
CA SER A 885 7.03 43.94 -3.32
C SER A 885 7.49 44.48 -4.67
N PHE A 886 8.50 45.35 -4.73
CA PHE A 886 8.97 45.85 -6.02
C PHE A 886 10.03 44.96 -6.69
N LEU A 887 11.04 44.49 -5.95
CA LEU A 887 12.13 43.71 -6.52
C LEU A 887 11.71 42.26 -6.81
N GLY A 888 10.92 41.65 -5.92
CA GLY A 888 10.35 40.32 -6.13
C GLY A 888 9.37 40.27 -7.29
N ASP A 889 8.51 41.29 -7.43
CA ASP A 889 7.57 41.36 -8.56
C ASP A 889 8.31 41.65 -9.89
N LEU A 890 9.42 42.39 -9.86
CA LEU A 890 10.29 42.59 -11.04
C LEU A 890 11.02 41.30 -11.45
N ILE A 891 11.57 40.55 -10.48
CA ILE A 891 12.24 39.26 -10.71
C ILE A 891 11.27 38.23 -11.30
N TYR A 892 10.03 38.15 -10.78
CA TYR A 892 8.99 37.25 -11.29
C TYR A 892 8.34 37.70 -12.61
N SER A 893 8.54 38.96 -13.02
CA SER A 893 8.12 39.45 -14.34
C SER A 893 9.05 39.02 -15.47
N ILE A 894 10.23 38.49 -15.14
CA ILE A 894 11.15 37.87 -16.08
C ILE A 894 10.75 36.39 -16.21
N ASN A 895 10.24 35.99 -17.36
CA ASN A 895 9.70 34.64 -17.60
C ASN A 895 10.74 33.50 -17.51
N ASP A 896 12.04 33.80 -17.36
CA ASP A 896 13.14 32.83 -17.48
C ASP A 896 13.69 32.33 -16.12
N LEU A 897 13.08 32.69 -14.98
CA LEU A 897 13.66 32.39 -13.66
C LEU A 897 13.41 30.95 -13.16
N PHE A 898 12.25 30.37 -13.47
CA PHE A 898 11.80 29.06 -12.99
C PHE A 898 11.75 28.03 -14.12
#